data_AF-A0A813GWJ5-F1
#
_entry.id   AF-A0A813GWJ5-F1
#
_cell.length_a   1.000
_cell.length_b   1.000
_cell.length_c   1.000
_cell.angle_alpha   90.00
_cell.angle_beta   90.00
_cell.angle_gamma   90.00
#
_symmetry.space_group_name_H-M   'P 1'
#
loop_
_entity.id
_entity.type
_entity.pdbx_description
1 polymer ?
#
loop_
_entity_poly.entity_id
_entity_poly.type
_entity_poly.pdbx_seq_one_letter_code
_entity_poly.pdbx_strand_id
1 'polypeptide(L)'
;MLPQLGGWTPSPGSSAAKTYGSVPGLRTSADALTSAPSSQKHISLESTEAEDAKQRARPSWKDLPALLIPWLMYCMVMLPAALMQNGVLSVIAVATGLLMAGGFVLLSRGLPWRVVAVSCLMLTGIGYFMGRYDQAKYLYPYSVYQRSPSFLDVLPSSAPGAYQDAGYVAFSKGSRVDTTRSIGFVSGSTYCVAPIVSSVQVRDAGFWAVGVDCCGREGRFRCGDALNRTVRSGIVVNDASPILASELPQYMNAAKMAAQTYGINMPLNPMFIRWNTSVEDNAAWYWDGAVSFALIASLSFLLVAPMVLGVMRAAGVSLFGEKAGAHWHPEKLELMAFGFDLVPRVYPKYLQPDLLYPRSFWTGEIIQDYVFHIANKHVFLSCIFCHPVHPYYKWERVAVAVSISTAVLFTTTALTAWLPEEAALRTAFVIGAVTVLRNCMQLLLVNWVIEESAKELEECYVVGGKNVRQVTAREGGIVAAYLVAAAVVALGCIPVIQAHWSSSLTSALSANLDTIGFIFILDVLLDLTTPYIGHDIFEGDWTLGFFGRWQRERDDFEAAKKELEDRIGNRLWSSVGAELLGLGAGALKAEVPRAKQMKTFQDERGQRGQTAKVGDRFLAPQGRFTPTTEKAPLFSQFAVPAGFLGTDPSQPFQAEAQQTWYTGII
;
A
#
# COMPACT_ATOMS: atom_id res chain seq x y z
N MET A 1 -38.88 -22.24 31.49
CA MET A 1 -38.87 -22.72 30.09
C MET A 1 -37.43 -22.77 29.61
N LEU A 2 -36.81 -23.94 29.71
CA LEU A 2 -35.49 -24.31 29.20
C LEU A 2 -35.61 -25.81 28.88
N PRO A 3 -35.25 -26.30 27.68
CA PRO A 3 -35.22 -27.74 27.44
C PRO A 3 -33.83 -28.32 27.71
N GLN A 4 -33.87 -29.54 28.22
CA GLN A 4 -32.78 -30.31 28.78
C GLN A 4 -31.83 -30.89 27.73
N LEU A 5 -30.54 -30.93 28.07
CA LEU A 5 -29.48 -31.63 27.36
C LEU A 5 -29.52 -33.13 27.73
N GLY A 6 -29.79 -33.98 26.74
CA GLY A 6 -29.66 -35.44 26.85
C GLY A 6 -28.22 -35.88 26.57
N GLY A 7 -27.68 -36.69 27.48
CA GLY A 7 -26.33 -37.24 27.40
C GLY A 7 -26.16 -38.32 26.33
N TRP A 8 -24.95 -38.39 25.78
CA TRP A 8 -24.48 -39.45 24.90
C TRP A 8 -23.31 -40.18 25.56
N THR A 9 -23.44 -41.49 25.72
CA THR A 9 -22.39 -42.43 26.13
C THR A 9 -21.65 -42.97 24.89
N PRO A 10 -20.35 -43.32 24.98
CA PRO A 10 -19.64 -43.94 23.87
C PRO A 10 -19.69 -45.47 23.98
N SER A 11 -19.99 -46.16 22.87
CA SER A 11 -19.72 -47.58 22.69
C SER A 11 -18.48 -47.79 21.80
N PRO A 12 -17.60 -48.76 22.10
CA PRO A 12 -16.40 -49.01 21.32
C PRO A 12 -16.62 -50.06 20.22
N GLY A 13 -15.88 -49.91 19.12
CA GLY A 13 -15.52 -51.00 18.22
C GLY A 13 -16.22 -51.00 16.85
N SER A 14 -15.47 -50.68 15.80
CA SER A 14 -15.17 -51.69 14.77
C SER A 14 -14.24 -51.13 13.69
N SER A 15 -13.29 -51.99 13.35
CA SER A 15 -12.32 -51.89 12.27
C SER A 15 -12.98 -51.62 10.91
N ALA A 16 -12.48 -50.63 10.18
CA ALA A 16 -12.70 -50.50 8.75
C ALA A 16 -11.48 -49.84 8.07
N ALA A 17 -10.41 -50.61 7.92
CA ALA A 17 -9.38 -50.33 6.94
C ALA A 17 -9.99 -50.50 5.54
N LYS A 18 -10.35 -49.38 4.89
CA LYS A 18 -10.70 -49.35 3.47
C LYS A 18 -9.48 -48.99 2.63
N THR A 19 -8.87 -50.03 2.10
CA THR A 19 -8.48 -50.22 0.69
C THR A 19 -8.25 -48.93 -0.11
N TYR A 20 -7.00 -48.47 -0.16
CA TYR A 20 -6.52 -47.61 -1.24
C TYR A 20 -6.35 -48.46 -2.50
N GLY A 21 -6.96 -48.01 -3.59
CA GLY A 21 -6.91 -48.66 -4.90
C GLY A 21 -5.49 -48.76 -5.42
N SER A 22 -5.12 -49.97 -5.85
CA SER A 22 -3.94 -50.28 -6.63
C SER A 22 -3.93 -49.51 -7.95
N VAL A 23 -2.85 -48.77 -8.20
CA VAL A 23 -2.53 -48.16 -9.49
C VAL A 23 -2.34 -49.25 -10.55
N PRO A 24 -3.13 -49.28 -11.65
CA PRO A 24 -2.92 -50.27 -12.70
C PRO A 24 -1.74 -49.89 -13.61
N GLY A 25 -0.73 -50.77 -13.64
CA GLY A 25 0.01 -51.11 -14.85
C GLY A 25 1.07 -50.12 -15.36
N LEU A 26 2.31 -50.23 -14.83
CA LEU A 26 3.50 -49.98 -15.64
C LEU A 26 3.61 -51.11 -16.67
N ARG A 27 3.14 -50.87 -17.90
CA ARG A 27 3.53 -51.67 -19.06
C ARG A 27 4.94 -51.26 -19.48
N THR A 28 5.81 -52.25 -19.56
CA THR A 28 7.18 -52.17 -20.08
C THR A 28 7.19 -51.64 -21.53
N SER A 29 7.93 -50.56 -21.73
CA SER A 29 8.04 -49.77 -22.96
C SER A 29 8.89 -50.39 -24.09
N ALA A 30 8.84 -51.72 -24.28
CA ALA A 30 9.67 -52.39 -25.28
C ALA A 30 9.01 -52.58 -26.66
N ASP A 31 7.67 -52.55 -26.76
CA ASP A 31 6.97 -52.92 -28.00
C ASP A 31 6.45 -51.73 -28.84
N ALA A 32 6.76 -50.48 -28.47
CA ALA A 32 6.21 -49.29 -29.13
C ALA A 32 7.01 -48.76 -30.35
N LEU A 33 8.05 -49.48 -30.81
CA LEU A 33 9.01 -48.96 -31.80
C LEU A 33 8.77 -49.37 -33.27
N THR A 34 7.64 -49.97 -33.63
CA THR A 34 7.40 -50.45 -35.02
C THR A 34 6.13 -49.97 -35.72
N SER A 35 5.34 -49.06 -35.15
CA SER A 35 4.20 -48.47 -35.87
C SER A 35 4.52 -47.06 -36.37
N ALA A 36 4.54 -46.91 -37.70
CA ALA A 36 4.68 -45.62 -38.38
C ALA A 36 3.61 -44.62 -37.90
N PRO A 37 3.94 -43.31 -37.81
CA PRO A 37 3.00 -42.31 -37.31
C PRO A 37 1.88 -42.10 -38.32
N SER A 38 0.68 -42.56 -37.97
CA SER A 38 -0.53 -42.28 -38.73
C SER A 38 -0.94 -40.81 -38.58
N SER A 39 -1.30 -40.18 -39.69
CA SER A 39 -1.74 -38.78 -39.84
C SER A 39 -2.92 -38.35 -38.95
N GLN A 40 -3.50 -39.25 -38.17
CA GLN A 40 -4.68 -39.03 -37.33
C GLN A 40 -4.34 -38.37 -35.97
N LYS A 41 -3.10 -38.53 -35.47
CA LYS A 41 -2.68 -37.96 -34.16
C LYS A 41 -2.54 -36.44 -34.18
N HIS A 42 -2.20 -35.86 -35.33
CA HIS A 42 -2.10 -34.40 -35.48
C HIS A 42 -3.47 -33.72 -35.38
N ILE A 43 -4.52 -34.31 -35.94
CA ILE A 43 -5.89 -33.76 -35.94
C ILE A 43 -6.46 -33.71 -34.51
N SER A 44 -6.19 -34.73 -33.69
CA SER A 44 -6.63 -34.75 -32.28
C SER A 44 -5.90 -33.75 -31.38
N LEU A 45 -4.64 -33.42 -31.68
CA LEU A 45 -3.87 -32.44 -30.91
C LEU A 45 -4.35 -31.02 -31.21
N GLU A 46 -4.60 -30.68 -32.48
CA GLU A 46 -5.11 -29.35 -32.87
C GLU A 46 -6.51 -29.06 -32.32
N SER A 47 -7.41 -30.05 -32.30
CA SER A 47 -8.74 -29.86 -31.72
C SER A 47 -8.69 -29.60 -30.21
N THR A 48 -7.76 -30.25 -29.51
CA THR A 48 -7.58 -30.09 -28.06
C THR A 48 -6.95 -28.74 -27.73
N GLU A 49 -5.96 -28.29 -28.49
CA GLU A 49 -5.35 -26.96 -28.31
C GLU A 49 -6.34 -25.81 -28.56
N ALA A 50 -7.26 -25.97 -29.52
CA ALA A 50 -8.29 -24.99 -29.80
C ALA A 50 -9.35 -24.90 -28.69
N GLU A 51 -9.73 -26.04 -28.09
CA GLU A 51 -10.61 -26.07 -26.91
C GLU A 51 -9.91 -25.50 -25.67
N ASP A 52 -8.64 -25.86 -25.42
CA ASP A 52 -7.84 -25.30 -24.33
C ASP A 52 -7.61 -23.80 -24.50
N ALA A 53 -7.45 -23.31 -25.73
CA ALA A 53 -7.37 -21.88 -26.02
C ALA A 53 -8.70 -21.17 -25.72
N LYS A 54 -9.84 -21.77 -26.10
CA LYS A 54 -11.17 -21.24 -25.75
C LYS A 54 -11.42 -21.27 -24.24
N GLN A 55 -10.94 -22.29 -23.53
CA GLN A 55 -11.09 -22.40 -22.09
C GLN A 55 -10.20 -21.38 -21.35
N ARG A 56 -8.98 -21.13 -21.82
CA ARG A 56 -8.08 -20.09 -21.31
C ARG A 56 -8.60 -18.67 -21.55
N ALA A 57 -9.22 -18.43 -22.71
CA ALA A 57 -9.81 -17.13 -23.04
C ALA A 57 -11.02 -16.76 -22.16
N ARG A 58 -11.60 -17.68 -21.40
CA ARG A 58 -12.71 -17.38 -20.50
C ARG A 58 -12.20 -16.66 -19.25
N PRO A 59 -12.63 -15.41 -19.00
CA PRO A 59 -12.26 -14.70 -17.79
C PRO A 59 -12.70 -15.46 -16.54
N SER A 60 -11.76 -15.61 -15.63
CA SER A 60 -11.85 -16.41 -14.43
C SER A 60 -11.91 -15.52 -13.20
N TRP A 61 -12.34 -16.07 -12.07
CA TRP A 61 -12.21 -15.39 -10.77
C TRP A 61 -10.75 -15.06 -10.42
N LYS A 62 -9.80 -15.72 -11.10
CA LYS A 62 -8.37 -15.40 -11.06
C LYS A 62 -8.04 -13.99 -11.56
N ASP A 63 -8.84 -13.40 -12.45
CA ASP A 63 -8.63 -12.02 -12.97
C ASP A 63 -8.98 -10.93 -11.93
N LEU A 64 -9.83 -11.26 -10.95
CA LEU A 64 -10.38 -10.27 -10.02
C LEU A 64 -9.31 -9.50 -9.21
N PRO A 65 -8.26 -10.13 -8.64
CA PRO A 65 -7.22 -9.41 -7.90
C PRO A 65 -6.52 -8.34 -8.74
N ALA A 66 -6.21 -8.63 -10.01
CA ALA A 66 -5.59 -7.65 -10.91
C ALA A 66 -6.53 -6.47 -11.21
N LEU A 67 -7.82 -6.75 -11.36
CA LEU A 67 -8.85 -5.73 -11.56
C LEU A 67 -9.13 -4.87 -10.31
N LEU A 68 -8.69 -5.30 -9.12
CA LEU A 68 -8.81 -4.53 -7.88
C LEU A 68 -7.65 -3.55 -7.67
N ILE A 69 -6.56 -3.66 -8.43
CA ILE A 69 -5.39 -2.78 -8.29
C ILE A 69 -5.73 -1.31 -8.55
N PRO A 70 -6.49 -0.95 -9.60
CA PRO A 70 -6.86 0.46 -9.82
C PRO A 70 -7.67 1.04 -8.64
N TRP A 71 -8.53 0.22 -8.02
CA TRP A 71 -9.28 0.61 -6.81
C TRP A 71 -8.35 0.79 -5.61
N LEU A 72 -7.38 -0.11 -5.40
CA LEU A 72 -6.39 0.05 -4.33
C LEU A 72 -5.58 1.34 -4.51
N MET A 73 -5.17 1.67 -5.74
CA MET A 73 -4.47 2.92 -6.06
C MET A 73 -5.34 4.14 -5.84
N TYR A 74 -6.62 4.08 -6.22
CA TYR A 74 -7.60 5.11 -5.89
C TYR A 74 -7.68 5.35 -4.38
N CYS A 75 -7.86 4.31 -3.58
CA CYS A 75 -7.96 4.41 -2.11
C CYS A 75 -6.65 4.93 -1.48
N MET A 76 -5.50 4.47 -1.97
CA MET A 76 -4.18 4.90 -1.51
C MET A 76 -3.97 6.41 -1.67
N VAL A 77 -4.53 7.02 -2.71
CA VAL A 77 -4.41 8.46 -2.97
C VAL A 77 -5.55 9.26 -2.34
N MET A 78 -6.77 8.74 -2.45
CA MET A 78 -7.99 9.42 -2.02
C MET A 78 -8.06 9.57 -0.50
N LEU A 79 -7.80 8.50 0.27
CA LEU A 79 -7.94 8.54 1.73
C LEU A 79 -7.00 9.56 2.39
N PRO A 80 -5.70 9.65 2.01
CA PRO A 80 -4.84 10.70 2.53
C PRO A 80 -5.24 12.10 2.06
N ALA A 81 -5.68 12.25 0.81
CA ALA A 81 -6.14 13.55 0.30
C ALA A 81 -7.42 14.03 1.00
N ALA A 82 -8.31 13.10 1.37
CA ALA A 82 -9.60 13.36 2.00
C ALA A 82 -9.51 13.63 3.51
N LEU A 83 -8.89 12.70 4.25
CA LEU A 83 -9.04 12.61 5.71
C LEU A 83 -7.83 13.15 6.48
N MET A 84 -6.67 13.33 5.84
CA MET A 84 -5.46 13.77 6.53
C MET A 84 -5.34 15.29 6.47
N GLN A 85 -5.07 15.92 7.60
CA GLN A 85 -4.89 17.38 7.67
C GLN A 85 -3.60 17.84 7.00
N ASN A 86 -2.56 16.99 6.99
CA ASN A 86 -1.28 17.29 6.38
C ASN A 86 -1.30 17.00 4.87
N GLY A 87 -1.23 18.05 4.06
CA GLY A 87 -1.17 17.93 2.59
C GLY A 87 0.04 17.15 2.07
N VAL A 88 1.13 17.05 2.85
CA VAL A 88 2.37 16.37 2.43
C VAL A 88 2.14 14.88 2.17
N LEU A 89 1.37 14.19 3.02
CA LEU A 89 1.07 12.76 2.80
C LEU A 89 0.28 12.56 1.50
N SER A 90 -0.66 13.45 1.21
CA SER A 90 -1.42 13.42 -0.04
C SER A 90 -0.50 13.59 -1.25
N VAL A 91 0.45 14.53 -1.21
CA VAL A 91 1.44 14.72 -2.29
C VAL A 91 2.32 13.49 -2.47
N ILE A 92 2.81 12.91 -1.37
CA ILE A 92 3.60 11.68 -1.40
C ILE A 92 2.77 10.53 -2.00
N ALA A 93 1.52 10.35 -1.58
CA ALA A 93 0.63 9.32 -2.08
C ALA A 93 0.37 9.46 -3.60
N VAL A 94 0.14 10.69 -4.07
CA VAL A 94 -0.01 10.99 -5.50
C VAL A 94 1.27 10.67 -6.26
N ALA A 95 2.43 11.11 -5.76
CA ALA A 95 3.71 10.83 -6.40
C ALA A 95 3.97 9.31 -6.50
N THR A 96 3.73 8.56 -5.42
CA THR A 96 3.80 7.09 -5.41
C THR A 96 2.84 6.48 -6.43
N GLY A 97 1.58 6.93 -6.46
CA GLY A 97 0.57 6.44 -7.39
C GLY A 97 0.95 6.70 -8.86
N LEU A 98 1.46 7.89 -9.16
CA LEU A 98 1.93 8.25 -10.51
C LEU A 98 3.16 7.46 -10.94
N LEU A 99 4.13 7.24 -10.03
CA LEU A 99 5.30 6.41 -10.30
C LEU A 99 4.89 4.95 -10.58
N MET A 100 4.00 4.39 -9.77
CA MET A 100 3.45 3.04 -9.99
C MET A 100 2.72 2.94 -11.33
N ALA A 101 1.76 3.83 -11.58
CA ALA A 101 0.97 3.82 -12.80
C ALA A 101 1.85 4.01 -14.05
N GLY A 102 2.84 4.91 -13.98
CA GLY A 102 3.82 5.11 -15.03
C GLY A 102 4.65 3.85 -15.31
N GLY A 103 5.18 3.20 -14.27
CA GLY A 103 5.91 1.94 -14.40
C GLY A 103 5.05 0.83 -15.01
N PHE A 104 3.79 0.70 -14.59
CA PHE A 104 2.85 -0.26 -15.18
C PHE A 104 2.57 0.04 -16.66
N VAL A 105 2.31 1.29 -17.03
CA VAL A 105 2.02 1.67 -18.43
C VAL A 105 3.24 1.41 -19.33
N LEU A 106 4.44 1.71 -18.84
CA LEU A 106 5.68 1.55 -19.61
C LEU A 106 6.12 0.09 -19.76
N LEU A 107 5.90 -0.75 -18.74
CA LEU A 107 6.42 -2.11 -18.70
C LEU A 107 5.39 -3.20 -19.04
N SER A 108 4.08 -2.90 -19.02
CA SER A 108 3.04 -3.85 -19.46
C SER A 108 3.10 -4.08 -20.98
N ARG A 109 3.06 -5.35 -21.37
CA ARG A 109 3.21 -5.77 -22.78
C ARG A 109 1.85 -6.08 -23.42
N GLY A 110 0.99 -6.84 -22.73
CA GLY A 110 -0.34 -7.20 -23.19
C GLY A 110 -1.31 -6.01 -23.24
N LEU A 111 -2.17 -5.98 -24.27
CA LEU A 111 -3.19 -4.93 -24.41
C LEU A 111 -4.16 -4.89 -23.20
N PRO A 112 -4.70 -6.02 -22.70
CA PRO A 112 -5.57 -6.01 -21.52
C PRO A 112 -4.86 -5.43 -20.27
N TRP A 113 -3.60 -5.77 -20.07
CA TRP A 113 -2.78 -5.27 -18.96
C TRP A 113 -2.48 -3.77 -19.07
N ARG A 114 -2.24 -3.26 -20.28
CA ARG A 114 -2.11 -1.82 -20.53
C ARG A 114 -3.39 -1.05 -20.22
N VAL A 115 -4.56 -1.62 -20.52
CA VAL A 115 -5.84 -1.00 -20.15
C VAL A 115 -5.97 -0.90 -18.63
N VAL A 116 -5.59 -1.95 -17.89
CA VAL A 116 -5.53 -1.90 -16.42
C VAL A 116 -4.53 -0.84 -15.94
N ALA A 117 -3.33 -0.78 -16.52
CA ALA A 117 -2.32 0.23 -16.19
C ALA A 117 -2.81 1.68 -16.40
N VAL A 118 -3.45 1.95 -17.54
CA VAL A 118 -4.04 3.27 -17.83
C VAL A 118 -5.19 3.58 -16.87
N SER A 119 -6.00 2.58 -16.50
CA SER A 119 -7.06 2.76 -15.51
C SER A 119 -6.51 3.13 -14.13
N CYS A 120 -5.37 2.55 -13.72
CA CYS A 120 -4.65 2.95 -12.51
C CYS A 120 -4.22 4.41 -12.54
N LEU A 121 -3.70 4.89 -13.68
CA LEU A 121 -3.31 6.29 -13.86
C LEU A 121 -4.52 7.24 -13.73
N MET A 122 -5.62 6.91 -14.41
CA MET A 122 -6.85 7.70 -14.36
C MET A 122 -7.44 7.75 -12.95
N LEU A 123 -7.50 6.60 -12.28
CA LEU A 123 -8.05 6.50 -10.92
C LEU A 123 -7.15 7.14 -9.85
N THR A 124 -5.84 7.20 -10.06
CA THR A 124 -4.93 8.01 -9.24
C THR A 124 -5.31 9.49 -9.30
N GLY A 125 -5.56 10.02 -10.51
CA GLY A 125 -6.01 11.40 -10.70
C GLY A 125 -7.39 11.66 -10.09
N ILE A 126 -8.38 10.80 -10.37
CA ILE A 126 -9.74 10.92 -9.82
C ILE A 126 -9.72 10.85 -8.29
N GLY A 127 -8.93 9.94 -7.71
CA GLY A 127 -8.76 9.80 -6.26
C GLY A 127 -8.24 11.08 -5.61
N TYR A 128 -7.25 11.73 -6.24
CA TYR A 128 -6.75 13.02 -5.77
C TYR A 128 -7.83 14.11 -5.81
N PHE A 129 -8.52 14.28 -6.95
CA PHE A 129 -9.56 15.30 -7.08
C PHE A 129 -10.72 15.09 -6.11
N MET A 130 -11.20 13.84 -5.96
CA MET A 130 -12.28 13.53 -5.02
C MET A 130 -11.85 13.72 -3.57
N GLY A 131 -10.63 13.35 -3.21
CA GLY A 131 -10.11 13.59 -1.87
C GLY A 131 -9.98 15.10 -1.57
N ARG A 132 -9.47 15.89 -2.52
CA ARG A 132 -9.39 17.35 -2.36
C ARG A 132 -10.76 18.01 -2.27
N TYR A 133 -11.73 17.52 -3.00
CA TYR A 133 -13.12 17.95 -2.88
C TYR A 133 -13.68 17.64 -1.49
N ASP A 134 -13.50 16.42 -1.00
CA ASP A 134 -13.95 15.99 0.33
C ASP A 134 -13.33 16.85 1.44
N GLN A 135 -12.01 17.04 1.35
CA GLN A 135 -11.26 17.85 2.29
C GLN A 135 -11.74 19.30 2.30
N ALA A 136 -11.93 19.91 1.13
CA ALA A 136 -12.40 21.30 1.04
C ALA A 136 -13.84 21.47 1.53
N LYS A 137 -14.68 20.45 1.36
CA LYS A 137 -16.10 20.49 1.73
C LYS A 137 -16.35 20.20 3.21
N TYR A 138 -15.65 19.21 3.77
CA TYR A 138 -15.94 18.69 5.11
C TYR A 138 -14.79 18.92 6.10
N LEU A 139 -13.56 18.52 5.75
CA LEU A 139 -12.44 18.56 6.68
C LEU A 139 -11.96 19.99 6.99
N TYR A 140 -11.99 20.89 6.00
CA TYR A 140 -11.55 22.27 6.20
C TYR A 140 -12.47 23.02 7.18
N PRO A 141 -13.80 23.06 7.01
CA PRO A 141 -14.71 23.61 8.03
C PRO A 141 -14.52 22.96 9.40
N TYR A 142 -14.38 21.64 9.46
CA TYR A 142 -14.10 20.92 10.71
C TYR A 142 -12.86 21.47 11.42
N SER A 143 -11.75 21.62 10.69
CA SER A 143 -10.49 22.13 11.25
C SER A 143 -10.59 23.58 11.71
N VAL A 144 -11.33 24.42 10.97
CA VAL A 144 -11.59 25.81 11.36
C VAL A 144 -12.37 25.84 12.66
N TYR A 145 -13.45 25.06 12.79
CA TYR A 145 -14.24 25.02 14.01
C TYR A 145 -13.49 24.47 15.22
N GLN A 146 -12.61 23.49 15.02
CA GLN A 146 -11.78 22.97 16.11
C GLN A 146 -10.75 23.98 16.64
N ARG A 147 -10.23 24.86 15.78
CA ARG A 147 -9.20 25.85 16.16
C ARG A 147 -9.78 27.19 16.59
N SER A 148 -11.05 27.44 16.26
CA SER A 148 -11.69 28.73 16.55
C SER A 148 -12.11 28.83 18.02
N PRO A 149 -11.98 30.00 18.66
CA PRO A 149 -12.39 30.20 20.04
C PRO A 149 -13.90 30.04 20.24
N SER A 150 -14.26 29.58 21.44
CA SER A 150 -15.63 29.53 21.93
C SER A 150 -15.91 30.69 22.88
N PHE A 151 -16.96 31.46 22.63
CA PHE A 151 -17.39 32.54 23.52
C PHE A 151 -18.66 32.16 24.27
N LEU A 152 -18.68 32.41 25.58
CA LEU A 152 -19.79 32.07 26.46
C LEU A 152 -20.45 33.33 27.03
N ASP A 153 -21.74 33.21 27.33
CA ASP A 153 -22.58 34.27 27.92
C ASP A 153 -22.64 35.56 27.10
N VAL A 154 -22.59 35.43 25.76
CA VAL A 154 -22.65 36.58 24.85
C VAL A 154 -24.04 37.21 24.87
N LEU A 155 -24.10 38.54 25.00
CA LEU A 155 -25.36 39.28 24.94
C LEU A 155 -25.77 39.50 23.48
N PRO A 156 -27.03 39.23 23.06
CA PRO A 156 -27.47 39.49 21.69
C PRO A 156 -27.40 40.96 21.25
N SER A 157 -27.37 41.89 22.21
CA SER A 157 -27.21 43.33 21.98
C SER A 157 -25.76 43.79 21.90
N SER A 158 -24.79 42.92 22.17
CA SER A 158 -23.37 43.24 22.04
C SER A 158 -22.97 43.43 20.57
N ALA A 159 -21.88 44.16 20.35
CA ALA A 159 -21.37 44.40 19.00
C ALA A 159 -20.82 43.09 18.39
N PRO A 160 -21.33 42.60 17.24
CA PRO A 160 -20.87 41.36 16.62
C PRO A 160 -19.40 41.41 16.20
N GLY A 161 -18.88 42.61 15.92
CA GLY A 161 -17.47 42.84 15.58
C GLY A 161 -16.49 42.28 16.61
N ALA A 162 -16.88 42.20 17.89
CA ALA A 162 -16.03 41.69 18.97
C ALA A 162 -15.90 40.14 18.98
N TYR A 163 -16.70 39.44 18.18
CA TYR A 163 -16.78 37.97 18.16
C TYR A 163 -16.58 37.39 16.77
N GLN A 164 -15.99 38.14 15.82
CA GLN A 164 -15.85 37.70 14.42
C GLN A 164 -14.97 36.46 14.23
N ASP A 165 -14.06 36.20 15.16
CA ASP A 165 -13.19 35.02 15.19
C ASP A 165 -13.83 33.81 15.88
N ALA A 166 -15.04 33.96 16.43
CA ALA A 166 -15.73 32.89 17.13
C ALA A 166 -16.04 31.72 16.18
N GLY A 167 -15.69 30.51 16.59
CA GLY A 167 -16.24 29.29 15.99
C GLY A 167 -17.60 28.96 16.58
N TYR A 168 -17.76 29.27 17.87
CA TYR A 168 -18.95 28.97 18.63
C TYR A 168 -19.32 30.11 19.57
N VAL A 169 -20.61 30.36 19.67
CA VAL A 169 -21.17 31.38 20.55
C VAL A 169 -22.29 30.76 21.38
N ALA A 170 -22.16 30.82 22.69
CA ALA A 170 -23.24 30.57 23.65
C ALA A 170 -23.74 31.89 24.22
N PHE A 171 -25.03 32.17 24.01
CA PHE A 171 -25.68 33.39 24.43
C PHE A 171 -26.09 33.37 25.90
N SER A 172 -26.26 34.57 26.46
CA SER A 172 -26.67 34.77 27.83
C SER A 172 -28.09 34.28 28.11
N LYS A 173 -28.40 34.08 29.39
CA LYS A 173 -29.72 33.56 29.81
C LYS A 173 -30.84 34.50 29.35
N GLY A 174 -31.90 33.92 28.78
CA GLY A 174 -33.04 34.69 28.25
C GLY A 174 -32.90 35.10 26.79
N SER A 175 -31.77 34.81 26.15
CA SER A 175 -31.60 34.94 24.71
C SER A 175 -32.36 33.84 23.96
N ARG A 176 -32.99 34.20 22.84
CA ARG A 176 -33.73 33.25 21.99
C ARG A 176 -33.76 33.73 20.54
N VAL A 177 -34.00 32.80 19.63
CA VAL A 177 -34.33 33.13 18.24
C VAL A 177 -35.77 33.64 18.18
N ASP A 178 -36.00 34.83 17.61
CA ASP A 178 -37.35 35.31 17.34
C ASP A 178 -37.88 34.67 16.05
N THR A 179 -38.53 33.52 16.20
CA THR A 179 -39.05 32.75 15.07
C THR A 179 -40.17 33.45 14.30
N THR A 180 -40.76 34.52 14.84
CA THR A 180 -41.86 35.27 14.20
C THR A 180 -41.38 36.34 13.21
N ARG A 181 -40.10 36.74 13.32
CA ARG A 181 -39.48 37.78 12.48
C ARG A 181 -38.47 37.18 11.52
N SER A 182 -38.83 36.05 10.91
CA SER A 182 -37.95 35.33 10.00
C SER A 182 -38.30 35.58 8.55
N ILE A 183 -37.28 35.63 7.70
CA ILE A 183 -37.42 35.81 6.25
C ILE A 183 -36.58 34.76 5.51
N GLY A 184 -37.12 34.29 4.39
CA GLY A 184 -36.41 33.46 3.42
C GLY A 184 -36.03 34.24 2.17
N PHE A 185 -34.78 34.15 1.73
CA PHE A 185 -34.28 34.66 0.46
C PHE A 185 -34.05 33.49 -0.50
N VAL A 186 -34.67 33.52 -1.68
CA VAL A 186 -34.61 32.40 -2.64
C VAL A 186 -33.50 32.66 -3.68
N SER A 187 -32.51 31.76 -3.72
CA SER A 187 -31.42 31.77 -4.70
C SER A 187 -30.99 30.33 -5.00
N GLY A 188 -31.82 29.60 -5.75
CA GLY A 188 -31.72 28.14 -5.90
C GLY A 188 -32.37 27.43 -4.72
N SER A 189 -31.76 27.55 -3.54
CA SER A 189 -32.36 27.16 -2.24
C SER A 189 -32.90 28.37 -1.50
N THR A 190 -33.74 28.14 -0.48
CA THR A 190 -34.28 29.20 0.38
C THR A 190 -33.37 29.42 1.58
N TYR A 191 -32.66 30.54 1.62
CA TYR A 191 -31.80 30.94 2.72
C TYR A 191 -32.60 31.68 3.76
N CYS A 192 -32.75 31.08 4.94
CA CYS A 192 -33.61 31.54 6.01
C CYS A 192 -32.80 32.23 7.09
N VAL A 193 -33.32 33.34 7.61
CA VAL A 193 -32.71 34.08 8.72
C VAL A 193 -33.75 34.48 9.75
N ALA A 194 -33.36 34.54 11.02
CA ALA A 194 -34.17 35.06 12.11
C ALA A 194 -33.28 35.78 13.13
N PRO A 195 -33.69 36.92 13.70
CA PRO A 195 -32.87 37.67 14.64
C PRO A 195 -32.77 36.93 15.98
N ILE A 196 -31.60 36.94 16.58
CA ILE A 196 -31.37 36.46 17.95
C ILE A 196 -31.54 37.66 18.88
N VAL A 197 -32.49 37.57 19.80
CA VAL A 197 -32.90 38.70 20.65
C VAL A 197 -32.84 38.33 22.12
N SER A 198 -32.68 39.35 22.97
CA SER A 198 -32.88 39.21 24.41
C SER A 198 -34.35 39.42 24.77
N SER A 199 -34.75 39.07 25.99
CA SER A 199 -36.11 39.34 26.49
C SER A 199 -36.47 40.84 26.57
N VAL A 200 -35.47 41.73 26.51
CA VAL A 200 -35.62 43.16 26.79
C VAL A 200 -35.49 44.02 25.53
N GLN A 201 -34.71 43.61 24.53
CA GLN A 201 -34.37 44.42 23.36
C GLN A 201 -34.63 43.69 22.04
N VAL A 202 -35.49 44.29 21.19
CA VAL A 202 -35.91 43.70 19.91
C VAL A 202 -35.67 44.64 18.71
N ARG A 203 -35.20 45.88 18.94
CA ARG A 203 -35.00 46.88 17.89
C ARG A 203 -33.64 46.80 17.21
N ASP A 204 -32.63 46.25 17.87
CA ASP A 204 -31.28 46.10 17.33
C ASP A 204 -30.92 44.61 17.34
N ALA A 205 -30.46 44.08 16.21
CA ALA A 205 -30.05 42.68 16.09
C ALA A 205 -28.70 42.57 15.37
N GLY A 206 -27.66 42.26 16.14
CA GLY A 206 -26.32 42.01 15.61
C GLY A 206 -26.09 40.55 15.20
N PHE A 207 -26.80 39.62 15.83
CA PHE A 207 -26.68 38.19 15.61
C PHE A 207 -27.95 37.62 14.98
N TRP A 208 -27.77 36.76 13.98
CA TRP A 208 -28.86 36.17 13.20
C TRP A 208 -28.72 34.67 13.18
N ALA A 209 -29.78 33.95 13.55
CA ALA A 209 -29.87 32.52 13.36
C ALA A 209 -30.17 32.23 11.89
N VAL A 210 -29.46 31.27 11.30
CA VAL A 210 -29.56 30.98 9.86
C VAL A 210 -29.69 29.50 9.53
N GLY A 211 -30.18 29.21 8.34
CA GLY A 211 -30.04 27.92 7.68
C GLY A 211 -30.84 27.84 6.38
N VAL A 212 -30.91 26.66 5.78
CA VAL A 212 -31.43 26.46 4.42
C VAL A 212 -32.75 25.67 4.46
N ASP A 213 -33.72 26.11 3.64
CA ASP A 213 -35.01 25.46 3.39
C ASP A 213 -35.86 25.16 4.65
N CYS A 214 -35.74 26.01 5.68
CA CYS A 214 -36.39 25.81 6.99
C CYS A 214 -37.31 26.96 7.44
N CYS A 215 -37.59 27.92 6.56
CA CYS A 215 -38.54 29.00 6.78
C CYS A 215 -39.83 28.66 6.03
N GLY A 216 -40.93 28.54 6.77
CA GLY A 216 -42.23 28.27 6.17
C GLY A 216 -42.75 29.47 5.37
N ARG A 217 -43.72 29.25 4.47
CA ARG A 217 -44.47 30.34 3.81
C ARG A 217 -45.10 31.33 4.78
N GLU A 218 -45.38 30.88 6.00
CA GLU A 218 -45.93 31.65 7.11
C GLU A 218 -44.90 32.56 7.82
N GLY A 219 -43.62 32.56 7.39
CA GLY A 219 -42.58 33.38 8.00
C GLY A 219 -42.09 32.87 9.36
N ARG A 220 -42.22 31.56 9.63
CA ARG A 220 -41.71 30.92 10.87
C ARG A 220 -40.37 30.22 10.64
N PHE A 221 -39.39 30.54 11.48
CA PHE A 221 -38.08 29.89 11.48
C PHE A 221 -38.11 28.55 12.21
N ARG A 222 -37.61 27.49 11.56
CA ARG A 222 -37.59 26.12 12.11
C ARG A 222 -36.24 25.41 11.97
N CYS A 223 -35.17 26.12 11.63
CA CYS A 223 -33.83 25.52 11.56
C CYS A 223 -33.30 25.18 12.96
N GLY A 224 -32.66 24.02 13.08
CA GLY A 224 -32.06 23.53 14.32
C GLY A 224 -33.06 23.49 15.47
N ASP A 225 -32.55 23.69 16.69
CA ASP A 225 -33.36 23.68 17.91
C ASP A 225 -33.92 25.06 18.28
N ALA A 226 -34.24 25.90 17.29
CA ALA A 226 -34.72 27.26 17.51
C ALA A 226 -36.05 27.34 18.30
N LEU A 227 -36.84 26.27 18.29
CA LEU A 227 -38.08 26.16 19.08
C LEU A 227 -37.81 25.78 20.54
N ASN A 228 -36.65 25.18 20.83
CA ASN A 228 -36.28 24.76 22.16
C ASN A 228 -35.63 25.93 22.92
N ARG A 229 -36.35 26.46 23.93
CA ARG A 229 -35.90 27.62 24.71
C ARG A 229 -34.70 27.34 25.61
N THR A 230 -34.32 26.08 25.82
CA THR A 230 -33.13 25.73 26.59
C THR A 230 -31.85 25.88 25.78
N VAL A 231 -31.96 25.80 24.45
CA VAL A 231 -30.83 25.96 23.52
C VAL A 231 -30.62 27.44 23.29
N ARG A 232 -29.39 27.90 23.51
CA ARG A 232 -28.99 29.31 23.44
C ARG A 232 -27.63 29.46 22.77
N SER A 233 -27.33 28.56 21.87
CA SER A 233 -25.98 28.38 21.33
C SER A 233 -26.04 28.08 19.85
N GLY A 234 -24.91 28.30 19.20
CA GLY A 234 -24.75 27.91 17.82
C GLY A 234 -23.36 28.17 17.30
N ILE A 235 -23.13 27.65 16.10
CA ILE A 235 -21.87 27.76 15.39
C ILE A 235 -21.93 28.92 14.42
N VAL A 236 -20.85 29.70 14.38
CA VAL A 236 -20.75 30.83 13.45
C VAL A 236 -20.57 30.30 12.04
N VAL A 237 -21.35 30.81 11.10
CA VAL A 237 -21.21 30.45 9.69
C VAL A 237 -20.00 31.21 9.15
N ASN A 238 -18.95 30.47 8.82
CA ASN A 238 -17.75 30.99 8.20
C ASN A 238 -17.64 30.45 6.78
N ASP A 239 -17.24 31.29 5.83
CA ASP A 239 -16.85 30.87 4.49
C ASP A 239 -15.47 30.24 4.53
N ALA A 240 -15.41 29.04 5.11
CA ALA A 240 -14.17 28.32 5.25
C ALA A 240 -13.76 27.67 3.92
N SER A 241 -14.71 27.10 3.17
CA SER A 241 -14.36 26.30 2.00
C SER A 241 -13.78 27.17 0.86
N PRO A 242 -12.57 26.87 0.36
CA PRO A 242 -11.99 27.60 -0.76
C PRO A 242 -12.61 27.24 -2.11
N ILE A 243 -13.39 26.15 -2.18
CA ILE A 243 -13.94 25.61 -3.44
C ILE A 243 -15.45 25.83 -3.52
N LEU A 244 -16.17 25.75 -2.40
CA LEU A 244 -17.62 25.93 -2.41
C LEU A 244 -18.00 27.41 -2.47
N ALA A 245 -19.10 27.69 -3.19
CA ALA A 245 -19.70 29.01 -3.15
C ALA A 245 -20.10 29.36 -1.71
N SER A 246 -19.69 30.55 -1.30
CA SER A 246 -20.05 31.14 -0.01
C SER A 246 -21.57 31.24 0.14
N GLU A 247 -22.07 30.90 1.33
CA GLU A 247 -23.49 31.07 1.73
C GLU A 247 -23.74 32.43 2.40
N LEU A 248 -22.67 33.11 2.84
CA LEU A 248 -22.75 34.36 3.60
C LEU A 248 -23.46 35.50 2.83
N PRO A 249 -23.21 35.74 1.52
CA PRO A 249 -23.92 36.74 0.74
C PRO A 249 -25.43 36.52 0.72
N GLN A 250 -25.88 35.27 0.65
CA GLN A 250 -27.29 34.92 0.60
C GLN A 250 -27.94 35.15 1.96
N TYR A 251 -27.28 34.77 3.07
CA TYR A 251 -27.75 35.11 4.42
C TYR A 251 -27.75 36.62 4.68
N MET A 252 -26.76 37.35 4.16
CA MET A 252 -26.71 38.81 4.24
C MET A 252 -27.89 39.47 3.51
N ASN A 253 -28.24 39.00 2.32
CA ASN A 253 -29.40 39.50 1.59
C ASN A 253 -30.70 39.21 2.33
N ALA A 254 -30.85 38.00 2.88
CA ALA A 254 -31.99 37.63 3.72
C ALA A 254 -32.11 38.51 4.97
N ALA A 255 -30.98 38.79 5.66
CA ALA A 255 -30.97 39.62 6.86
C ALA A 255 -31.27 41.08 6.57
N LYS A 256 -30.76 41.63 5.45
CA LYS A 256 -31.15 42.97 4.97
C LYS A 256 -32.65 43.06 4.71
N MET A 257 -33.23 42.04 4.07
CA MET A 257 -34.66 41.98 3.81
C MET A 257 -35.47 41.90 5.12
N ALA A 258 -35.03 41.08 6.09
CA ALA A 258 -35.65 40.98 7.41
C ALA A 258 -35.58 42.30 8.20
N ALA A 259 -34.41 42.94 8.20
CA ALA A 259 -34.17 44.21 8.85
C ALA A 259 -35.10 45.31 8.31
N GLN A 260 -35.25 45.40 6.99
CA GLN A 260 -36.16 46.35 6.35
C GLN A 260 -37.63 46.05 6.64
N THR A 261 -38.03 44.77 6.54
CA THR A 261 -39.44 44.35 6.70
C THR A 261 -39.94 44.56 8.13
N TYR A 262 -39.11 44.26 9.12
CA TYR A 262 -39.49 44.31 10.54
C TYR A 262 -38.97 45.55 11.28
N GLY A 263 -38.31 46.48 10.58
CA GLY A 263 -37.75 47.70 11.18
C GLY A 263 -36.70 47.43 12.25
N ILE A 264 -35.83 46.44 12.01
CA ILE A 264 -34.74 46.06 12.92
C ILE A 264 -33.46 46.75 12.46
N ASN A 265 -32.76 47.42 13.37
CA ASN A 265 -31.46 48.01 13.10
C ASN A 265 -30.41 46.90 13.01
N MET A 266 -29.79 46.78 11.84
CA MET A 266 -28.73 45.81 11.57
C MET A 266 -27.38 46.53 11.46
N PRO A 267 -26.33 46.08 12.16
CA PRO A 267 -24.99 46.63 12.01
C PRO A 267 -24.42 46.33 10.62
N LEU A 268 -23.34 47.03 10.23
CA LEU A 268 -22.68 46.84 8.93
C LEU A 268 -22.18 45.40 8.72
N ASN A 269 -21.64 44.80 9.78
CA ASN A 269 -21.10 43.45 9.79
C ASN A 269 -21.87 42.59 10.82
N PRO A 270 -23.07 42.08 10.47
CA PRO A 270 -23.81 41.13 11.31
C PRO A 270 -23.10 39.77 11.33
N MET A 271 -23.36 38.99 12.38
CA MET A 271 -22.88 37.61 12.48
C MET A 271 -24.02 36.62 12.25
N PHE A 272 -23.73 35.55 11.54
CA PHE A 272 -24.68 34.48 11.20
C PHE A 272 -24.34 33.21 11.95
N ILE A 273 -25.35 32.59 12.54
CA ILE A 273 -25.17 31.48 13.47
C ILE A 273 -26.12 30.34 13.09
N ARG A 274 -25.58 29.14 12.89
CA ARG A 274 -26.37 27.91 12.82
C ARG A 274 -26.72 27.48 14.25
N TRP A 275 -28.00 27.66 14.59
CA TRP A 275 -28.51 27.42 15.94
C TRP A 275 -28.54 25.92 16.26
N ASN A 276 -27.83 25.48 17.31
CA ASN A 276 -27.75 24.06 17.68
C ASN A 276 -27.39 23.86 19.17
N THR A 277 -27.65 22.67 19.70
CA THR A 277 -27.41 22.26 21.10
C THR A 277 -25.95 22.24 21.51
N SER A 278 -25.05 21.67 20.69
CA SER A 278 -23.65 21.47 21.05
C SER A 278 -22.68 21.76 19.90
N VAL A 279 -21.43 22.08 20.25
CA VAL A 279 -20.34 22.27 19.28
C VAL A 279 -19.92 20.93 18.71
N GLU A 280 -19.86 19.95 19.60
CA GLU A 280 -19.35 18.61 19.38
C GLU A 280 -20.19 17.90 18.32
N ASP A 281 -21.52 18.02 18.36
CA ASP A 281 -22.41 17.38 17.39
C ASP A 281 -22.21 17.92 15.97
N ASN A 282 -21.95 19.23 15.83
CA ASN A 282 -21.71 19.82 14.51
C ASN A 282 -20.31 19.51 13.98
N ALA A 283 -19.30 19.54 14.84
CA ALA A 283 -17.95 19.13 14.46
C ALA A 283 -17.96 17.65 14.05
N ALA A 284 -18.64 16.79 14.82
CA ALA A 284 -18.87 15.40 14.47
C ALA A 284 -19.58 15.26 13.13
N TRP A 285 -20.60 16.07 12.83
CA TRP A 285 -21.29 16.04 11.54
C TRP A 285 -20.37 16.26 10.33
N TYR A 286 -19.44 17.23 10.40
CA TYR A 286 -18.47 17.44 9.33
C TYR A 286 -17.50 16.27 9.19
N TRP A 287 -16.99 15.77 10.32
CA TRP A 287 -16.08 14.62 10.33
C TRP A 287 -16.74 13.36 9.78
N ASP A 288 -17.92 13.02 10.29
CA ASP A 288 -18.72 11.87 9.86
C ASP A 288 -19.12 12.02 8.38
N GLY A 289 -19.37 13.26 7.92
CA GLY A 289 -19.59 13.59 6.53
C GLY A 289 -18.38 13.26 5.64
N ALA A 290 -17.18 13.67 6.04
CA ALA A 290 -15.94 13.36 5.34
C ALA A 290 -15.69 11.85 5.27
N VAL A 291 -15.78 11.17 6.42
CA VAL A 291 -15.58 9.71 6.50
C VAL A 291 -16.63 8.97 5.67
N SER A 292 -17.90 9.38 5.77
CA SER A 292 -18.99 8.76 4.99
C SER A 292 -18.79 8.96 3.49
N PHE A 293 -18.42 10.16 3.05
CA PHE A 293 -18.13 10.43 1.65
C PHE A 293 -16.96 9.56 1.16
N ALA A 294 -15.87 9.50 1.92
CA ALA A 294 -14.70 8.68 1.58
C ALA A 294 -15.03 7.19 1.48
N LEU A 295 -15.82 6.66 2.42
CA LEU A 295 -16.26 5.26 2.42
C LEU A 295 -17.21 4.96 1.26
N ILE A 296 -18.22 5.79 1.03
CA ILE A 296 -19.19 5.62 -0.07
C ILE A 296 -18.47 5.71 -1.42
N ALA A 297 -17.58 6.68 -1.60
CA ALA A 297 -16.80 6.82 -2.83
C ALA A 297 -15.91 5.59 -3.05
N SER A 298 -15.16 5.16 -2.04
CA SER A 298 -14.30 3.97 -2.11
C SER A 298 -15.10 2.71 -2.43
N LEU A 299 -16.27 2.52 -1.81
CA LEU A 299 -17.15 1.38 -2.09
C LEU A 299 -17.74 1.45 -3.50
N SER A 300 -18.11 2.63 -3.97
CA SER A 300 -18.65 2.82 -5.32
C SER A 300 -17.63 2.43 -6.39
N PHE A 301 -16.37 2.85 -6.24
CA PHE A 301 -15.28 2.44 -7.15
C PHE A 301 -14.91 0.95 -7.00
N LEU A 302 -15.09 0.35 -5.82
CA LEU A 302 -14.90 -1.10 -5.66
C LEU A 302 -15.86 -1.90 -6.56
N LEU A 303 -17.09 -1.42 -6.72
CA LEU A 303 -18.11 -2.06 -7.58
C LEU A 303 -17.79 -1.98 -9.08
N VAL A 304 -16.83 -1.14 -9.49
CA VAL A 304 -16.38 -1.08 -10.89
C VAL A 304 -15.62 -2.34 -11.28
N ALA A 305 -14.84 -2.95 -10.38
CA ALA A 305 -14.08 -4.17 -10.67
C ALA A 305 -14.95 -5.36 -11.12
N PRO A 306 -16.01 -5.78 -10.39
CA PRO A 306 -16.90 -6.84 -10.86
C PRO A 306 -17.70 -6.44 -12.12
N MET A 307 -18.01 -5.16 -12.31
CA MET A 307 -18.63 -4.66 -13.55
C MET A 307 -17.70 -4.86 -14.75
N VAL A 308 -16.43 -4.47 -14.63
CA VAL A 308 -15.41 -4.68 -15.67
C VAL A 308 -15.20 -6.17 -15.93
N LEU A 309 -15.16 -7.02 -14.89
CA LEU A 309 -15.10 -8.47 -15.05
C LEU A 309 -16.32 -9.02 -15.81
N GLY A 310 -17.52 -8.47 -15.57
CA GLY A 310 -18.73 -8.78 -16.31
C GLY A 310 -18.64 -8.41 -17.79
N VAL A 311 -18.10 -7.23 -18.10
CA VAL A 311 -17.85 -6.78 -19.49
C VAL A 311 -16.81 -7.67 -20.17
N MET A 312 -15.71 -8.00 -19.48
CA MET A 312 -14.69 -8.92 -19.98
C MET A 312 -15.28 -10.30 -20.29
N ARG A 313 -16.16 -10.81 -19.40
CA ARG A 313 -16.92 -12.06 -19.63
C ARG A 313 -17.79 -11.99 -20.88
N ALA A 314 -18.50 -10.89 -21.07
CA ALA A 314 -19.33 -10.69 -22.25
C ALA A 314 -18.50 -10.57 -23.54
N ALA A 315 -17.33 -9.93 -23.46
CA ALA A 315 -16.42 -9.73 -24.59
C ALA A 315 -15.54 -10.96 -24.91
N GLY A 316 -15.51 -11.97 -24.04
CA GLY A 316 -14.63 -13.14 -24.19
C GLY A 316 -13.14 -12.80 -24.05
N VAL A 317 -12.82 -11.74 -23.30
CA VAL A 317 -11.45 -11.29 -23.04
C VAL A 317 -11.07 -11.70 -21.61
N SER A 318 -9.85 -12.19 -21.43
CA SER A 318 -9.28 -12.60 -20.14
C SER A 318 -7.90 -11.97 -19.98
N LEU A 319 -7.53 -11.57 -18.75
CA LEU A 319 -6.17 -11.05 -18.49
C LEU A 319 -5.14 -12.17 -18.59
N PHE A 320 -5.52 -13.36 -18.12
CA PHE A 320 -4.66 -14.55 -18.11
C PHE A 320 -4.90 -15.50 -19.30
N GLY A 321 -5.72 -15.10 -20.27
CA GLY A 321 -6.09 -15.92 -21.41
C GLY A 321 -5.06 -15.98 -22.53
N GLU A 322 -3.95 -15.25 -22.42
CA GLU A 322 -2.87 -15.27 -23.41
C GLU A 322 -2.17 -16.64 -23.45
N LYS A 323 -1.83 -17.09 -24.66
CA LYS A 323 -1.06 -18.33 -24.83
C LYS A 323 0.35 -18.12 -24.27
N ALA A 324 0.89 -19.16 -23.61
CA ALA A 324 2.29 -19.16 -23.21
C ALA A 324 3.17 -18.78 -24.40
N GLY A 325 4.06 -17.82 -24.18
CA GLY A 325 4.83 -17.19 -25.24
C GLY A 325 6.28 -16.98 -24.82
N ALA A 326 7.04 -16.26 -25.66
CA ALA A 326 8.41 -15.90 -25.32
C ALA A 326 8.49 -15.08 -24.02
N HIS A 327 7.46 -14.26 -23.78
CA HIS A 327 7.40 -13.29 -22.70
C HIS A 327 6.35 -13.60 -21.64
N TRP A 328 5.44 -14.56 -21.86
CA TRP A 328 4.32 -14.86 -20.96
C TRP A 328 4.43 -16.29 -20.42
N HIS A 329 4.48 -16.39 -19.10
CA HIS A 329 4.79 -17.59 -18.32
C HIS A 329 3.65 -17.96 -17.38
N PRO A 330 2.52 -18.48 -17.91
CA PRO A 330 1.35 -18.80 -17.10
C PRO A 330 1.62 -19.89 -16.06
N GLU A 331 2.61 -20.75 -16.26
CA GLU A 331 3.05 -21.75 -15.29
C GLU A 331 3.56 -21.12 -13.99
N LYS A 332 4.11 -19.91 -14.05
CA LYS A 332 4.56 -19.18 -12.85
C LYS A 332 3.39 -18.65 -12.03
N LEU A 333 2.25 -18.38 -12.65
CA LEU A 333 1.03 -17.97 -11.94
C LEU A 333 0.51 -19.07 -11.02
N GLU A 334 0.73 -20.35 -11.37
CA GLU A 334 0.30 -21.47 -10.53
C GLU A 334 1.09 -21.55 -9.22
N LEU A 335 2.32 -21.02 -9.24
CA LEU A 335 3.19 -20.88 -8.08
C LEU A 335 2.90 -19.62 -7.25
N MET A 336 2.17 -18.65 -7.81
CA MET A 336 1.78 -17.43 -7.10
C MET A 336 0.55 -17.65 -6.22
N ALA A 337 0.76 -18.24 -5.04
CA ALA A 337 -0.28 -18.33 -4.02
C ALA A 337 -0.26 -17.11 -3.08
N PHE A 338 -1.44 -16.66 -2.66
CA PHE A 338 -1.61 -15.57 -1.69
C PHE A 338 -2.24 -16.09 -0.42
N GLY A 339 -1.73 -15.66 0.72
CA GLY A 339 -2.38 -15.87 2.00
C GLY A 339 -2.31 -17.31 2.50
N PHE A 340 -3.47 -17.92 2.79
CA PHE A 340 -3.53 -19.23 3.45
C PHE A 340 -3.89 -20.30 2.43
N ASP A 341 -3.09 -21.37 2.39
CA ASP A 341 -3.44 -22.56 1.64
C ASP A 341 -4.50 -23.37 2.39
N LEU A 342 -5.75 -23.20 1.97
CA LEU A 342 -6.85 -24.07 2.39
C LEU A 342 -6.72 -25.48 1.81
N VAL A 343 -6.05 -25.59 0.66
CA VAL A 343 -5.77 -26.85 -0.03
C VAL A 343 -4.26 -27.07 -0.01
N PRO A 344 -3.76 -28.17 0.58
CA PRO A 344 -2.35 -28.49 0.55
C PRO A 344 -1.83 -28.56 -0.89
N ARG A 345 -0.81 -27.76 -1.19
CA ARG A 345 -0.11 -27.77 -2.47
C ARG A 345 1.35 -28.16 -2.25
N VAL A 346 1.91 -28.86 -3.22
CA VAL A 346 3.34 -29.17 -3.23
C VAL A 346 4.03 -28.10 -4.04
N TYR A 347 4.94 -27.37 -3.40
CA TYR A 347 5.70 -26.30 -4.03
C TYR A 347 7.12 -26.77 -4.36
N PRO A 348 7.72 -26.23 -5.42
CA PRO A 348 9.10 -26.53 -5.74
C PRO A 348 10.05 -25.97 -4.67
N LYS A 349 11.15 -26.69 -4.38
CA LYS A 349 12.09 -26.34 -3.30
C LYS A 349 12.80 -24.99 -3.52
N TYR A 350 13.04 -24.60 -4.76
CA TYR A 350 13.72 -23.34 -5.08
C TYR A 350 12.87 -22.09 -4.78
N LEU A 351 11.56 -22.25 -4.60
CA LEU A 351 10.64 -21.15 -4.36
C LEU A 351 10.93 -20.40 -3.06
N GLN A 352 11.36 -21.13 -2.02
CA GLN A 352 11.68 -20.53 -0.72
C GLN A 352 12.88 -19.58 -0.79
N PRO A 353 14.03 -19.99 -1.36
CA PRO A 353 15.13 -19.07 -1.64
C PRO A 353 14.68 -17.84 -2.46
N ASP A 354 13.89 -18.02 -3.52
CA ASP A 354 13.49 -16.88 -4.37
C ASP A 354 12.62 -15.86 -3.60
N LEU A 355 11.72 -16.35 -2.74
CA LEU A 355 10.93 -15.51 -1.82
C LEU A 355 11.80 -14.80 -0.77
N LEU A 356 12.92 -15.41 -0.36
CA LEU A 356 13.85 -14.84 0.61
C LEU A 356 14.74 -13.75 0.01
N TYR A 357 15.18 -13.91 -1.25
CA TYR A 357 16.09 -12.98 -1.95
C TYR A 357 15.35 -11.87 -2.71
N PRO A 358 14.26 -11.37 -2.12
CA PRO A 358 13.06 -10.82 -2.78
C PRO A 358 13.09 -10.81 -4.32
N ARG A 359 13.32 -11.95 -4.98
CA ARG A 359 13.47 -11.98 -6.44
C ARG A 359 12.17 -11.60 -7.11
N SER A 360 12.24 -10.86 -8.21
CA SER A 360 11.06 -10.56 -8.99
C SER A 360 10.60 -11.85 -9.63
N PHE A 361 9.43 -12.33 -9.21
CA PHE A 361 8.79 -13.40 -9.93
C PHE A 361 8.41 -12.89 -11.30
N TRP A 362 8.77 -13.63 -12.34
CA TRP A 362 8.56 -13.18 -13.71
C TRP A 362 7.46 -14.02 -14.36
N THR A 363 6.26 -13.47 -14.41
CA THR A 363 5.15 -14.05 -15.20
C THR A 363 5.12 -13.49 -16.62
N GLY A 364 5.78 -12.36 -16.84
CA GLY A 364 5.70 -11.61 -18.09
C GLY A 364 4.96 -10.29 -17.99
N GLU A 365 4.14 -10.12 -16.94
CA GLU A 365 3.33 -8.93 -16.72
C GLU A 365 3.64 -8.27 -15.38
N ILE A 366 4.16 -7.04 -15.48
CA ILE A 366 4.68 -6.26 -14.37
C ILE A 366 3.67 -6.06 -13.23
N ILE A 367 2.40 -5.88 -13.57
CA ILE A 367 1.34 -5.57 -12.60
C ILE A 367 1.16 -6.75 -11.64
N GLN A 368 1.07 -7.96 -12.20
CA GLN A 368 0.88 -9.17 -11.41
C GLN A 368 2.12 -9.48 -10.57
N ASP A 369 3.30 -9.37 -11.19
CA ASP A 369 4.58 -9.59 -10.56
C ASP A 369 4.79 -8.62 -9.37
N TYR A 370 4.40 -7.35 -9.55
CA TYR A 370 4.48 -6.35 -8.48
C TYR A 370 3.51 -6.60 -7.34
N VAL A 371 2.26 -7.00 -7.63
CA VAL A 371 1.31 -7.35 -6.57
C VAL A 371 1.82 -8.54 -5.76
N PHE A 372 2.37 -9.55 -6.42
CA PHE A 372 2.98 -10.68 -5.73
C PHE A 372 4.19 -10.25 -4.89
N HIS A 373 5.06 -9.39 -5.43
CA HIS A 373 6.20 -8.83 -4.71
C HIS A 373 5.76 -8.04 -3.47
N ILE A 374 4.84 -7.09 -3.61
CA ILE A 374 4.28 -6.32 -2.49
C ILE A 374 3.64 -7.24 -1.45
N ALA A 375 2.86 -8.23 -1.87
CA ALA A 375 2.20 -9.16 -0.95
C ALA A 375 3.20 -9.94 -0.09
N ASN A 376 4.44 -10.13 -0.55
CA ASN A 376 5.48 -10.84 0.22
C ASN A 376 6.41 -9.90 0.99
N LYS A 377 6.61 -8.66 0.51
CA LYS A 377 7.59 -7.71 1.07
C LYS A 377 6.99 -6.66 1.98
N HIS A 378 5.81 -6.15 1.68
CA HIS A 378 5.25 -4.97 2.34
C HIS A 378 4.91 -5.24 3.81
N VAL A 379 5.24 -4.33 4.72
CA VAL A 379 5.15 -4.51 6.18
C VAL A 379 3.75 -4.96 6.60
N PHE A 380 2.70 -4.28 6.14
CA PHE A 380 1.32 -4.62 6.49
C PHE A 380 0.67 -5.68 5.60
N LEU A 381 0.74 -5.54 4.27
CA LEU A 381 0.07 -6.45 3.34
C LEU A 381 0.60 -7.90 3.46
N SER A 382 1.89 -8.06 3.77
CA SER A 382 2.47 -9.39 3.94
C SER A 382 1.99 -10.15 5.17
N CYS A 383 1.43 -9.48 6.17
CA CYS A 383 0.82 -10.16 7.32
C CYS A 383 -0.34 -11.07 6.90
N ILE A 384 -1.06 -10.69 5.84
CA ILE A 384 -2.26 -11.38 5.37
C ILE A 384 -1.97 -12.17 4.11
N PHE A 385 -1.32 -11.52 3.13
CA PHE A 385 -1.23 -11.98 1.75
C PHE A 385 0.08 -12.66 1.38
N CYS A 386 1.06 -12.75 2.29
CA CYS A 386 2.31 -13.44 1.96
C CYS A 386 2.06 -14.87 1.51
N HIS A 387 2.97 -15.36 0.67
CA HIS A 387 2.95 -16.71 0.16
C HIS A 387 2.93 -17.72 1.33
N PRO A 388 2.15 -18.80 1.27
CA PRO A 388 2.04 -19.81 2.34
C PRO A 388 3.37 -20.52 2.63
N VAL A 389 4.26 -20.60 1.63
CA VAL A 389 5.61 -21.19 1.74
C VAL A 389 6.69 -20.15 2.05
N HIS A 390 6.31 -18.89 2.36
CA HIS A 390 7.30 -17.90 2.73
C HIS A 390 8.12 -18.38 3.95
N PRO A 391 9.45 -18.19 3.99
CA PRO A 391 10.28 -18.60 5.13
C PRO A 391 9.93 -17.92 6.46
N TYR A 392 9.08 -16.89 6.47
CA TYR A 392 8.66 -16.17 7.68
C TYR A 392 7.22 -16.52 7.98
N TYR A 393 6.91 -16.81 9.24
CA TYR A 393 5.54 -17.01 9.67
C TYR A 393 4.77 -15.68 9.67
N LYS A 394 3.46 -15.76 9.44
CA LYS A 394 2.59 -14.57 9.44
C LYS A 394 2.55 -13.85 10.77
N TRP A 395 2.61 -14.57 11.89
CA TRP A 395 2.60 -13.95 13.22
C TRP A 395 3.89 -13.17 13.48
N GLU A 396 5.04 -13.61 12.94
CA GLU A 396 6.31 -12.88 13.02
C GLU A 396 6.22 -11.55 12.28
N ARG A 397 5.62 -11.58 11.08
CA ARG A 397 5.34 -10.37 10.28
C ARG A 397 4.39 -9.42 11.01
N VAL A 398 3.34 -9.94 11.65
CA VAL A 398 2.43 -9.14 12.48
C VAL A 398 3.18 -8.50 13.65
N ALA A 399 4.00 -9.27 14.36
CA ALA A 399 4.78 -8.75 15.49
C ALA A 399 5.74 -7.63 15.04
N VAL A 400 6.42 -7.84 13.91
CA VAL A 400 7.25 -6.83 13.24
C VAL A 400 6.45 -5.56 12.89
N ALA A 401 5.30 -5.72 12.26
CA ALA A 401 4.45 -4.59 11.86
C ALA A 401 3.95 -3.80 13.08
N VAL A 402 3.57 -4.50 14.16
CA VAL A 402 3.17 -3.90 15.44
C VAL A 402 4.35 -3.18 16.10
N SER A 403 5.54 -3.77 16.12
CA SER A 403 6.74 -3.15 16.67
C SER A 403 7.10 -1.85 15.96
N ILE A 404 7.16 -1.86 14.61
CA ILE A 404 7.45 -0.66 13.83
C ILE A 404 6.37 0.40 14.05
N SER A 405 5.09 0.02 13.96
CA SER A 405 3.98 0.95 14.14
C SER A 405 4.01 1.60 15.53
N THR A 406 4.28 0.81 16.58
CA THR A 406 4.38 1.30 17.95
C THR A 406 5.55 2.25 18.11
N ALA A 407 6.76 1.86 17.67
CA ALA A 407 7.96 2.70 17.79
C ALA A 407 7.80 4.04 17.06
N VAL A 408 7.32 4.02 15.82
CA VAL A 408 7.13 5.24 15.01
C VAL A 408 5.99 6.10 15.55
N LEU A 409 4.85 5.51 15.96
CA LEU A 409 3.71 6.26 16.50
C LEU A 409 4.07 6.99 17.80
N PHE A 410 4.71 6.30 18.76
CA PHE A 410 5.05 6.91 20.04
C PHE A 410 6.13 7.98 19.91
N THR A 411 7.16 7.75 19.10
CA THR A 411 8.22 8.75 18.87
C THR A 411 7.69 9.97 18.12
N THR A 412 6.84 9.78 17.11
CA THR A 412 6.20 10.90 16.39
C THR A 412 5.25 11.68 17.29
N THR A 413 4.50 11.00 18.16
CA THR A 413 3.61 11.65 19.13
C THR A 413 4.41 12.46 20.16
N ALA A 414 5.50 11.91 20.68
CA ALA A 414 6.40 12.63 21.59
C ALA A 414 7.04 13.85 20.92
N LEU A 415 7.51 13.71 19.67
CA LEU A 415 8.05 14.83 18.90
C LEU A 415 7.01 15.92 18.65
N THR A 416 5.78 15.54 18.29
CA THR A 416 4.68 16.48 18.04
C THR A 416 4.25 17.20 19.32
N ALA A 417 4.27 16.51 20.46
CA ALA A 417 4.01 17.13 21.76
C ALA A 417 5.12 18.14 22.13
N TRP A 418 6.37 17.85 21.78
CA TRP A 418 7.50 18.73 22.07
C TRP A 418 7.60 19.93 21.11
N LEU A 419 7.27 19.76 19.83
CA LEU A 419 7.39 20.75 18.76
C LEU A 419 6.09 20.87 17.95
N PRO A 420 5.04 21.52 18.50
CA PRO A 420 3.71 21.55 17.88
C PRO A 420 3.65 22.38 16.59
N GLU A 421 4.54 23.37 16.41
CA GLU A 421 4.47 24.32 15.29
C GLU A 421 5.19 23.83 14.01
N GLU A 422 6.03 22.80 14.08
CA GLU A 422 6.89 22.38 12.97
C GLU A 422 6.39 21.13 12.23
N ALA A 423 5.29 21.27 11.47
CA ALA A 423 4.72 20.17 10.68
C ALA A 423 5.72 19.53 9.69
N ALA A 424 6.65 20.34 9.14
CA ALA A 424 7.68 19.86 8.22
C ALA A 424 8.71 18.96 8.92
N LEU A 425 9.18 19.35 10.11
CA LEU A 425 10.12 18.57 10.91
C LEU A 425 9.48 17.23 11.33
N ARG A 426 8.24 17.26 11.80
CA ARG A 426 7.44 16.06 12.10
C ARG A 426 7.43 15.11 10.91
N THR A 427 7.14 15.62 9.72
CA THR A 427 7.06 14.80 8.50
C THR A 427 8.42 14.23 8.11
N ALA A 428 9.48 15.04 8.15
CA ALA A 428 10.84 14.59 7.86
C ALA A 428 11.30 13.50 8.84
N PHE A 429 10.97 13.65 10.12
CA PHE A 429 11.23 12.64 11.15
C PHE A 429 10.49 11.33 10.85
N VAL A 430 9.20 11.38 10.53
CA VAL A 430 8.43 10.18 10.16
C VAL A 430 9.08 9.48 8.97
N ILE A 431 9.42 10.21 7.90
CA ILE A 431 10.07 9.63 6.72
C ILE A 431 11.40 8.97 7.10
N GLY A 432 12.25 9.66 7.86
CA GLY A 432 13.54 9.15 8.30
C GLY A 432 13.41 7.92 9.21
N ALA A 433 12.57 8.00 10.24
CA ALA A 433 12.35 6.93 11.21
C ALA A 433 11.78 5.67 10.54
N VAL A 434 10.78 5.82 9.68
CA VAL A 434 10.20 4.70 8.92
C VAL A 434 11.26 4.08 8.03
N THR A 435 11.98 4.88 7.24
CA THR A 435 13.01 4.38 6.31
C THR A 435 14.11 3.62 7.05
N VAL A 436 14.64 4.18 8.13
CA VAL A 436 15.73 3.58 8.92
C VAL A 436 15.25 2.31 9.61
N LEU A 437 14.16 2.36 10.38
CA LEU A 437 13.66 1.19 11.11
C LEU A 437 13.33 0.03 10.17
N ARG A 438 12.65 0.34 9.06
CA ARG A 438 12.26 -0.64 8.04
C ARG A 438 13.46 -1.27 7.36
N ASN A 439 14.44 -0.48 6.91
CA ASN A 439 15.62 -1.00 6.21
C ASN A 439 16.58 -1.75 7.16
N CYS A 440 16.83 -1.23 8.36
CA CYS A 440 17.63 -1.92 9.38
C CYS A 440 17.04 -3.29 9.71
N MET A 441 15.72 -3.35 9.91
CA MET A 441 15.06 -4.61 10.20
C MET A 441 15.09 -5.59 9.03
N GLN A 442 14.86 -5.13 7.79
CA GLN A 442 14.99 -5.98 6.61
C GLN A 442 16.41 -6.54 6.49
N LEU A 443 17.45 -5.73 6.69
CA LEU A 443 18.84 -6.17 6.65
C LEU A 443 19.14 -7.22 7.74
N LEU A 444 18.65 -7.00 8.97
CA LEU A 444 18.84 -7.94 10.07
C LEU A 444 18.14 -9.28 9.81
N LEU A 445 16.89 -9.25 9.33
CA LEU A 445 16.12 -10.46 9.03
C LEU A 445 16.71 -11.24 7.85
N VAL A 446 17.13 -10.55 6.78
CA VAL A 446 17.72 -11.19 5.60
C VAL A 446 19.07 -11.81 5.94
N ASN A 447 19.98 -11.06 6.57
CA ASN A 447 21.31 -11.59 6.94
C ASN A 447 21.19 -12.82 7.83
N TRP A 448 20.22 -12.83 8.74
CA TRP A 448 20.03 -13.92 9.66
C TRP A 448 19.46 -15.18 8.99
N VAL A 449 18.38 -15.05 8.20
CA VAL A 449 17.79 -16.21 7.51
C VAL A 449 18.75 -16.79 6.47
N ILE A 450 19.55 -15.96 5.80
CA ILE A 450 20.58 -16.45 4.88
C ILE A 450 21.58 -17.35 5.62
N GLU A 451 22.02 -16.97 6.83
CA GLU A 451 22.96 -17.77 7.61
C GLU A 451 22.39 -19.14 8.01
N GLU A 452 21.09 -19.19 8.31
CA GLU A 452 20.41 -20.43 8.69
C GLU A 452 20.07 -21.30 7.48
N SER A 453 19.54 -20.69 6.42
CA SER A 453 19.22 -21.38 5.15
C SER A 453 20.47 -21.94 4.49
N ALA A 454 21.62 -21.26 4.61
CA ALA A 454 22.90 -21.79 4.13
C ALA A 454 23.30 -23.08 4.86
N LYS A 455 23.06 -23.15 6.18
CA LYS A 455 23.32 -24.36 6.98
C LYS A 455 22.37 -25.50 6.63
N GLU A 456 21.09 -25.18 6.41
CA GLU A 456 20.10 -26.19 5.98
C GLU A 456 20.35 -26.71 4.56
N LEU A 457 20.85 -25.89 3.63
CA LEU A 457 21.20 -26.34 2.28
C LEU A 457 22.40 -27.30 2.26
N GLU A 458 23.32 -27.20 3.21
CA GLU A 458 24.45 -28.13 3.36
C GLU A 458 23.99 -29.52 3.87
N GLU A 459 22.86 -29.58 4.58
CA GLU A 459 22.27 -30.82 5.09
C GLU A 459 21.12 -31.29 4.17
N CYS A 460 21.42 -32.18 3.22
CA CYS A 460 20.46 -32.73 2.25
C CYS A 460 19.11 -33.15 2.88
N TYR A 461 18.09 -32.30 2.76
CA TYR A 461 16.79 -32.52 3.40
C TYR A 461 15.88 -33.46 2.59
N VAL A 462 15.60 -34.65 3.16
CA VAL A 462 14.58 -35.59 2.66
C VAL A 462 13.21 -35.11 3.16
N VAL A 463 12.43 -34.49 2.27
CA VAL A 463 11.06 -34.05 2.55
C VAL A 463 10.11 -35.21 2.32
N GLY A 464 9.71 -35.88 3.41
CA GLY A 464 8.76 -37.00 3.36
C GLY A 464 7.99 -37.28 4.65
N GLY A 465 8.15 -36.46 5.68
CA GLY A 465 7.40 -36.56 6.94
C GLY A 465 6.70 -35.24 7.26
N LYS A 466 5.60 -35.28 8.02
CA LYS A 466 4.92 -34.12 8.60
C LYS A 466 5.88 -33.36 9.54
N ASN A 467 6.88 -32.68 8.99
CA ASN A 467 7.78 -31.85 9.74
C ASN A 467 7.11 -30.49 9.86
N VAL A 468 6.34 -30.33 10.93
CA VAL A 468 6.07 -29.00 11.49
C VAL A 468 7.45 -28.42 11.76
N ARG A 469 7.89 -27.44 10.96
CA ARG A 469 9.11 -26.68 11.24
C ARG A 469 8.97 -26.16 12.66
N GLN A 470 9.75 -26.73 13.58
CA GLN A 470 9.72 -26.30 14.97
C GLN A 470 10.26 -24.87 14.97
N VAL A 471 9.43 -23.93 15.41
CA VAL A 471 9.89 -22.56 15.67
C VAL A 471 11.10 -22.68 16.57
N THR A 472 12.27 -22.30 16.07
CA THR A 472 13.47 -22.42 16.88
C THR A 472 13.34 -21.41 18.00
N ALA A 473 13.76 -21.77 19.23
CA ALA A 473 13.71 -20.84 20.36
C ALA A 473 14.42 -19.50 20.06
N ARG A 474 15.35 -19.53 19.09
CA ARG A 474 16.07 -18.38 18.56
C ARG A 474 15.20 -17.43 17.74
N GLU A 475 14.36 -17.93 16.81
CA GLU A 475 13.40 -17.13 16.03
C GLU A 475 12.46 -16.36 16.97
N GLY A 476 11.85 -17.08 17.92
CA GLY A 476 10.99 -16.49 18.94
C GLY A 476 11.70 -15.43 19.78
N GLY A 477 12.97 -15.66 20.13
CA GLY A 477 13.79 -14.71 20.87
C GLY A 477 14.02 -13.38 20.13
N ILE A 478 14.23 -13.41 18.81
CA ILE A 478 14.43 -12.21 18.00
C ILE A 478 13.14 -11.38 17.92
N VAL A 479 12.00 -12.03 17.65
CA VAL A 479 10.71 -11.33 17.60
C VAL A 479 10.37 -10.74 18.97
N ALA A 480 10.63 -11.48 20.05
CA ALA A 480 10.47 -10.97 21.41
C ALA A 480 11.38 -9.75 21.66
N ALA A 481 12.63 -9.78 21.21
CA ALA A 481 13.56 -8.65 21.35
C ALA A 481 13.04 -7.39 20.63
N TYR A 482 12.44 -7.51 19.45
CA TYR A 482 11.83 -6.38 18.74
C TYR A 482 10.59 -5.82 19.46
N LEU A 483 9.74 -6.68 20.02
CA LEU A 483 8.58 -6.24 20.81
C LEU A 483 9.04 -5.52 22.08
N VAL A 484 10.07 -6.04 22.75
CA VAL A 484 10.67 -5.39 23.93
C VAL A 484 11.29 -4.05 23.56
N ALA A 485 12.04 -3.97 22.46
CA ALA A 485 12.63 -2.71 21.99
C ALA A 485 11.54 -1.66 21.69
N ALA A 486 10.48 -2.04 20.99
CA ALA A 486 9.34 -1.15 20.72
C ALA A 486 8.63 -0.71 22.01
N ALA A 487 8.47 -1.62 22.97
CA ALA A 487 7.89 -1.30 24.28
C ALA A 487 8.78 -0.33 25.09
N VAL A 488 10.10 -0.52 25.08
CA VAL A 488 11.05 0.39 25.74
C VAL A 488 10.97 1.79 25.13
N VAL A 489 10.94 1.90 23.79
CA VAL A 489 10.75 3.18 23.09
C VAL A 489 9.42 3.83 23.49
N ALA A 490 8.33 3.06 23.48
CA ALA A 490 7.01 3.57 23.87
C ALA A 490 7.01 4.08 25.33
N LEU A 491 7.54 3.29 26.27
CA LEU A 491 7.64 3.66 27.69
C LEU A 491 8.50 4.91 27.91
N GLY A 492 9.59 5.08 27.14
CA GLY A 492 10.41 6.29 27.18
C GLY A 492 9.71 7.54 26.62
N CYS A 493 8.79 7.37 25.66
CA CYS A 493 8.02 8.48 25.06
C CYS A 493 6.86 8.96 25.93
N ILE A 494 6.24 8.06 26.73
CA ILE A 494 5.09 8.39 27.60
C ILE A 494 5.35 9.61 28.51
N PRO A 495 6.46 9.72 29.27
CA PRO A 495 6.67 10.87 30.15
C PRO A 495 6.82 12.18 29.37
N VAL A 496 7.43 12.16 28.18
CA VAL A 496 7.54 13.35 27.31
C VAL A 496 6.16 13.78 26.83
N ILE A 497 5.33 12.83 26.39
CA ILE A 497 3.96 13.12 25.96
C ILE A 497 3.14 13.70 27.13
N GLN A 498 3.20 13.08 28.31
CA GLN A 498 2.46 13.54 29.49
C GLN A 498 2.94 14.90 30.02
N ALA A 499 4.21 15.25 29.83
CA ALA A 499 4.75 16.55 30.26
C ALA A 499 4.28 17.71 29.37
N HIS A 500 4.06 17.47 28.08
CA HIS A 500 3.77 18.53 27.11
C HIS A 500 2.33 18.52 26.55
N TRP A 501 1.62 17.39 26.67
CA TRP A 501 0.26 17.24 26.15
C TRP A 501 -0.76 17.29 27.30
N SER A 502 -1.65 18.29 27.29
CA SER A 502 -2.56 18.57 28.40
C SER A 502 -3.69 17.52 28.58
N SER A 503 -3.99 16.76 27.53
CA SER A 503 -5.06 15.74 27.55
C SER A 503 -4.52 14.32 27.74
N SER A 504 -5.40 13.32 27.70
CA SER A 504 -5.03 11.92 27.94
C SER A 504 -4.07 11.37 26.87
N LEU A 505 -3.22 10.40 27.25
CA LEU A 505 -2.31 9.72 26.32
C LEU A 505 -3.04 9.16 25.10
N THR A 506 -4.24 8.59 25.29
CA THR A 506 -5.06 8.05 24.20
C THR A 506 -5.41 9.12 23.17
N SER A 507 -5.76 10.32 23.62
CA SER A 507 -6.09 11.43 22.72
C SER A 507 -4.88 11.91 21.91
N ALA A 508 -3.69 11.94 22.52
CA ALA A 508 -2.44 12.28 21.84
C ALA A 508 -2.08 11.24 20.77
N LEU A 509 -2.19 9.95 21.10
CA LEU A 509 -1.96 8.86 20.15
C LEU A 509 -2.98 8.86 19.02
N SER A 510 -4.27 9.06 19.32
CA SER A 510 -5.31 9.11 18.30
C SER A 510 -5.13 10.28 17.33
N ALA A 511 -4.63 11.42 17.82
CA ALA A 511 -4.33 12.58 16.98
C ALA A 511 -3.17 12.33 15.99
N ASN A 512 -2.34 11.31 16.25
CA ASN A 512 -1.17 10.96 15.43
C ASN A 512 -1.31 9.61 14.70
N LEU A 513 -2.52 9.05 14.61
CA LEU A 513 -2.76 7.79 13.87
C LEU A 513 -2.51 7.91 12.36
N ASP A 514 -2.50 9.13 11.82
CA ASP A 514 -2.06 9.42 10.44
C ASP A 514 -0.66 8.87 10.14
N THR A 515 0.19 8.78 11.15
CA THR A 515 1.53 8.18 11.09
C THR A 515 1.50 6.74 10.55
N ILE A 516 0.47 5.95 10.88
CA ILE A 516 0.34 4.57 10.35
C ILE A 516 0.08 4.60 8.84
N GLY A 517 -0.71 5.58 8.38
CA GLY A 517 -0.93 5.84 6.95
C GLY A 517 0.37 6.22 6.23
N PHE A 518 1.23 7.03 6.86
CA PHE A 518 2.58 7.30 6.35
C PHE A 518 3.39 6.02 6.19
N ILE A 519 3.45 5.15 7.20
CA ILE A 519 4.21 3.89 7.12
C ILE A 519 3.75 3.06 5.93
N PHE A 520 2.43 2.93 5.74
CA PHE A 520 1.85 2.16 4.64
C PHE A 520 2.27 2.71 3.27
N ILE A 521 2.13 4.02 3.05
CA ILE A 521 2.41 4.64 1.74
C ILE A 521 3.91 4.74 1.48
N LEU A 522 4.70 5.04 2.52
CA LEU A 522 6.15 5.12 2.41
C LEU A 522 6.79 3.78 2.11
N ASP A 523 6.25 2.65 2.60
CA ASP A 523 6.82 1.34 2.29
C ASP A 523 6.70 1.01 0.79
N VAL A 524 5.59 1.39 0.16
CA VAL A 524 5.40 1.31 -1.30
C VAL A 524 6.37 2.24 -2.01
N LEU A 525 6.47 3.52 -1.60
CA LEU A 525 7.39 4.47 -2.22
C LEU A 525 8.84 4.01 -2.14
N LEU A 526 9.28 3.59 -0.94
CA LEU A 526 10.62 3.09 -0.71
C LEU A 526 10.91 1.88 -1.57
N ASP A 527 9.95 0.98 -1.80
CA ASP A 527 10.15 -0.14 -2.72
C ASP A 527 10.37 0.30 -4.18
N LEU A 528 9.73 1.38 -4.60
CA LEU A 528 9.86 1.95 -5.94
C LEU A 528 11.12 2.80 -6.13
N THR A 529 11.71 3.32 -5.05
CA THR A 529 12.85 4.26 -5.15
C THR A 529 14.15 3.71 -4.55
N THR A 530 14.11 2.67 -3.73
CA THR A 530 15.33 2.12 -3.10
C THR A 530 16.22 1.52 -4.19
N PRO A 531 17.50 1.93 -4.29
CA PRO A 531 18.42 1.36 -5.26
C PRO A 531 18.66 -0.12 -4.96
N TYR A 532 18.59 -0.93 -6.00
CA TYR A 532 19.00 -2.33 -5.97
C TYR A 532 20.43 -2.45 -6.50
N ILE A 533 21.32 -2.92 -5.64
CA ILE A 533 22.70 -3.28 -5.98
C ILE A 533 22.68 -4.77 -6.29
N GLY A 534 23.04 -5.15 -7.52
CA GLY A 534 23.10 -6.54 -7.94
C GLY A 534 24.07 -7.38 -7.12
N HIS A 535 23.99 -8.71 -7.26
CA HIS A 535 24.90 -9.63 -6.57
C HIS A 535 26.37 -9.43 -6.92
N ASP A 536 26.65 -8.95 -8.15
CA ASP A 536 27.99 -8.57 -8.59
C ASP A 536 28.26 -7.11 -8.22
N ILE A 537 28.53 -6.88 -6.92
CA ILE A 537 28.90 -5.57 -6.35
C ILE A 537 30.06 -4.92 -7.13
N PHE A 538 30.92 -5.74 -7.76
CA PHE A 538 32.08 -5.30 -8.52
C PHE A 538 31.79 -4.91 -9.97
N GLU A 539 30.69 -5.39 -10.58
CA GLU A 539 30.32 -4.99 -11.94
C GLU A 539 29.63 -3.61 -11.97
N GLY A 540 29.28 -3.04 -10.80
CA GLY A 540 28.87 -1.64 -10.67
C GLY A 540 27.46 -1.33 -11.18
N ASP A 541 26.72 -2.33 -11.64
CA ASP A 541 25.37 -2.15 -12.16
C ASP A 541 24.36 -2.00 -11.01
N TRP A 542 23.90 -0.78 -10.80
CA TRP A 542 22.78 -0.47 -9.91
C TRP A 542 21.52 -0.19 -10.73
N THR A 543 20.36 -0.55 -10.17
CA THR A 543 19.05 -0.23 -10.75
C THR A 543 18.20 0.48 -9.71
N LEU A 544 17.28 1.34 -10.14
CA LEU A 544 16.41 2.08 -9.21
C LEU A 544 15.10 1.31 -8.98
N GLY A 545 14.84 0.97 -7.72
CA GLY A 545 13.56 0.42 -7.28
C GLY A 545 13.18 -0.92 -7.86
N PHE A 546 11.93 -1.31 -7.61
CA PHE A 546 11.34 -2.52 -8.15
C PHE A 546 11.36 -2.56 -9.69
N PHE A 547 10.95 -1.49 -10.38
CA PHE A 547 10.81 -1.51 -11.84
C PHE A 547 12.15 -1.70 -12.56
N GLY A 548 13.20 -1.00 -12.12
CA GLY A 548 14.54 -1.17 -12.69
C GLY A 548 15.08 -2.57 -12.43
N ARG A 549 14.86 -3.10 -11.23
CA ARG A 549 15.24 -4.48 -10.89
C ARG A 549 14.49 -5.51 -11.71
N TRP A 550 13.16 -5.40 -11.81
CA TRP A 550 12.31 -6.32 -12.57
C TRP A 550 12.73 -6.34 -14.04
N GLN A 551 13.01 -5.17 -14.63
CA GLN A 551 13.48 -5.08 -16.01
C GLN A 551 14.80 -5.84 -16.20
N ARG A 552 15.76 -5.66 -15.28
CA ARG A 552 17.05 -6.35 -15.35
C ARG A 552 16.91 -7.87 -15.18
N GLU A 553 16.22 -8.31 -14.13
CA GLU A 553 16.02 -9.74 -13.85
C GLU A 553 15.26 -10.43 -15.01
N ARG A 554 14.33 -9.73 -15.67
CA ARG A 554 13.71 -10.18 -16.91
C ARG A 554 14.73 -10.33 -18.04
N ASP A 555 15.52 -9.30 -18.29
CA ASP A 555 16.47 -9.30 -19.42
C ASP A 555 17.52 -10.40 -19.24
N ASP A 556 17.98 -10.64 -18.01
CA ASP A 556 18.87 -11.75 -17.65
C ASP A 556 18.20 -13.11 -17.91
N PHE A 557 16.93 -13.26 -17.54
CA PHE A 557 16.16 -14.48 -17.79
C PHE A 557 15.96 -14.73 -19.29
N GLU A 558 15.55 -13.70 -20.04
CA GLU A 558 15.33 -13.79 -21.50
C GLU A 558 16.65 -14.11 -22.22
N ALA A 559 17.79 -13.56 -21.78
CA ALA A 559 19.12 -13.87 -22.31
C ALA A 559 19.55 -15.32 -22.02
N ALA A 560 19.40 -15.79 -20.77
CA ALA A 560 19.74 -17.15 -20.39
C ALA A 560 18.86 -18.18 -21.12
N LYS A 561 17.57 -17.88 -21.29
CA LYS A 561 16.64 -18.68 -22.07
C LYS A 561 17.10 -18.80 -23.52
N LYS A 562 17.42 -17.67 -24.16
CA LYS A 562 17.88 -17.63 -25.55
C LYS A 562 19.17 -18.44 -25.73
N GLU A 563 20.13 -18.30 -24.83
CA GLU A 563 21.37 -19.07 -24.87
C GLU A 563 21.11 -20.58 -24.78
N LEU A 564 20.16 -20.99 -23.93
CA LEU A 564 19.77 -22.39 -23.79
C LEU A 564 19.05 -22.93 -25.04
N GLU A 565 18.16 -22.14 -25.63
CA GLU A 565 17.49 -22.45 -26.90
C GLU A 565 18.50 -22.61 -28.04
N ASP A 566 19.51 -21.74 -28.11
CA ASP A 566 20.60 -21.81 -29.09
C ASP A 566 21.46 -23.09 -28.90
N ARG A 567 21.68 -23.52 -27.64
CA ARG A 567 22.50 -24.70 -27.32
C ARG A 567 21.77 -26.03 -27.55
N ILE A 568 20.51 -26.13 -27.16
CA ILE A 568 19.74 -27.41 -27.15
C ILE A 568 18.85 -27.54 -28.40
N GLY A 569 18.64 -26.44 -29.13
CA GLY A 569 17.65 -26.32 -30.19
C GLY A 569 16.23 -26.23 -29.64
N ASN A 570 15.30 -25.70 -30.45
CA ASN A 570 13.90 -25.40 -30.07
C ASN A 570 13.04 -26.57 -29.53
N ARG A 571 13.59 -27.79 -29.38
CA ARG A 571 12.79 -28.99 -29.10
C ARG A 571 12.62 -29.36 -27.62
N LEU A 572 13.34 -28.72 -26.68
CA LEU A 572 13.35 -29.17 -25.28
C LEU A 572 13.11 -28.11 -24.22
N TRP A 573 12.81 -26.85 -24.58
CA TRP A 573 12.59 -25.83 -23.57
C TRP A 573 11.21 -25.95 -22.93
N SER A 574 11.19 -26.40 -21.67
CA SER A 574 10.15 -26.07 -20.71
C SER A 574 10.78 -25.20 -19.63
N SER A 575 10.12 -24.13 -19.19
CA SER A 575 10.64 -23.20 -18.17
C SER A 575 11.04 -23.92 -16.87
N VAL A 576 10.35 -25.01 -16.54
CA VAL A 576 10.68 -25.89 -15.41
C VAL A 576 12.01 -26.63 -15.62
N GLY A 577 12.35 -27.01 -16.85
CA GLY A 577 13.59 -27.72 -17.19
C GLY A 577 14.85 -26.88 -17.05
N ALA A 578 14.79 -25.57 -17.35
CA ALA A 578 15.92 -24.66 -17.18
C ALA A 578 16.29 -24.45 -15.69
N GLU A 579 15.28 -24.38 -14.82
CA GLU A 579 15.47 -24.20 -13.37
C GLU A 579 15.93 -25.49 -12.67
N LEU A 580 15.42 -26.65 -13.11
CA LEU A 580 15.84 -27.96 -12.56
C LEU A 580 17.30 -28.27 -12.85
N LEU A 581 17.88 -27.69 -13.91
CA LEU A 581 19.28 -27.87 -14.29
C LEU A 581 20.25 -27.01 -13.48
N GLY A 582 19.77 -26.20 -12.53
CA GLY A 582 20.65 -25.39 -11.66
C GLY A 582 21.46 -24.33 -12.40
N LEU A 583 21.03 -23.95 -13.61
CA LEU A 583 21.68 -22.93 -14.44
C LEU A 583 21.34 -21.53 -13.91
N GLY A 584 21.80 -21.20 -12.71
CA GLY A 584 21.89 -19.82 -12.26
C GLY A 584 22.92 -19.07 -13.09
N ALA A 585 22.70 -17.77 -13.33
CA ALA A 585 23.53 -16.91 -14.19
C ALA A 585 25.06 -16.97 -13.91
N GLY A 586 25.48 -17.36 -12.71
CA GLY A 586 26.89 -17.56 -12.34
C GLY A 586 27.53 -18.87 -12.82
N ALA A 587 26.75 -19.93 -13.11
CA ALA A 587 27.28 -21.24 -13.46
C ALA A 587 27.73 -21.35 -14.94
N LEU A 588 27.28 -20.42 -15.81
CA LEU A 588 27.56 -20.45 -17.25
C LEU A 588 28.84 -19.70 -17.67
N LYS A 589 29.49 -18.96 -16.77
CA LYS A 589 30.78 -18.28 -17.02
C LYS A 589 32.01 -19.19 -16.87
N ALA A 590 31.86 -20.45 -16.45
CA ALA A 590 32.99 -21.37 -16.27
C ALA A 590 33.36 -22.10 -17.59
N GLU A 591 34.48 -21.65 -18.17
CA GLU A 591 35.39 -22.31 -19.13
C GLU A 591 34.85 -22.71 -20.53
N VAL A 592 35.04 -21.79 -21.48
CA VAL A 592 35.40 -22.18 -22.85
C VAL A 592 36.92 -22.42 -22.90
N PRO A 593 37.42 -23.64 -23.18
CA PRO A 593 38.85 -23.83 -23.39
C PRO A 593 39.25 -23.09 -24.68
N ARG A 594 40.10 -22.06 -24.53
CA ARG A 594 40.78 -21.38 -25.65
C ARG A 594 41.54 -22.44 -26.47
N ALA A 595 41.03 -22.78 -27.63
CA ALA A 595 41.77 -23.48 -28.67
C ALA A 595 43.00 -22.64 -29.04
N LYS A 596 44.18 -23.06 -28.59
CA LYS A 596 45.46 -22.44 -28.95
C LYS A 596 45.81 -22.79 -30.40
N GLN A 597 46.15 -21.73 -31.12
CA GLN A 597 46.68 -21.69 -32.46
C GLN A 597 47.86 -22.66 -32.69
N MET A 598 47.87 -23.19 -33.92
CA MET A 598 49.03 -23.64 -34.69
C MET A 598 50.39 -23.08 -34.23
N LYS A 599 51.34 -23.99 -33.98
CA LYS A 599 52.72 -23.81 -34.44
C LYS A 599 53.29 -25.13 -34.95
N THR A 600 53.63 -25.07 -36.22
CA THR A 600 54.47 -25.97 -37.01
C THR A 600 55.83 -26.19 -36.34
N PHE A 601 56.30 -27.43 -36.26
CA PHE A 601 57.72 -27.79 -36.38
C PHE A 601 57.86 -29.28 -36.78
N GLN A 602 58.66 -29.52 -37.82
CA GLN A 602 59.24 -30.81 -38.24
C GLN A 602 60.10 -31.38 -37.08
N ASP A 603 60.50 -32.65 -36.97
CA ASP A 603 60.81 -33.67 -37.96
C ASP A 603 60.98 -35.04 -37.27
N GLU A 604 60.86 -36.09 -38.08
CA GLU A 604 61.58 -37.37 -38.05
C GLU A 604 61.53 -38.44 -36.91
N ARG A 605 61.43 -39.68 -37.43
CA ARG A 605 61.82 -41.03 -36.94
C ARG A 605 60.78 -41.90 -36.26
N GLY A 606 60.44 -42.95 -37.01
CA GLY A 606 59.50 -43.99 -36.63
C GLY A 606 60.05 -45.06 -35.68
N GLN A 607 59.12 -45.89 -35.20
CA GLN A 607 59.29 -47.32 -35.06
C GLN A 607 57.94 -48.01 -34.84
N ARG A 608 57.95 -49.30 -35.15
CA ARG A 608 56.86 -50.25 -35.32
C ARG A 608 55.90 -50.37 -34.13
N GLY A 609 54.61 -50.47 -34.47
CA GLY A 609 53.77 -51.65 -34.24
C GLY A 609 53.46 -52.05 -32.80
N GLN A 610 52.19 -51.89 -32.41
CA GLN A 610 51.47 -52.90 -31.63
C GLN A 610 49.96 -52.67 -31.69
N THR A 611 49.26 -53.77 -31.94
CA THR A 611 47.81 -53.97 -31.91
C THR A 611 47.25 -53.83 -30.50
N ALA A 612 46.19 -53.05 -30.31
CA ALA A 612 45.37 -53.13 -29.11
C ALA A 612 43.89 -52.82 -29.39
N LYS A 613 43.05 -53.55 -28.66
CA LYS A 613 41.63 -53.82 -28.85
C LYS A 613 40.72 -52.59 -28.70
N VAL A 614 39.66 -52.58 -29.51
CA VAL A 614 38.44 -51.80 -29.33
C VAL A 614 37.68 -52.39 -28.12
N GLY A 615 37.46 -51.58 -27.10
CA GLY A 615 36.67 -51.94 -25.92
C GLY A 615 36.32 -50.70 -25.08
N ASP A 616 35.02 -50.48 -24.97
CA ASP A 616 34.25 -49.77 -23.96
C ASP A 616 34.26 -48.24 -23.78
N ARG A 617 33.02 -47.76 -23.94
CA ARG A 617 32.38 -46.47 -23.75
C ARG A 617 32.67 -45.80 -22.40
N PHE A 618 32.89 -44.48 -22.49
CA PHE A 618 32.33 -43.41 -21.66
C PHE A 618 31.96 -43.74 -20.21
N LEU A 619 32.89 -43.47 -19.29
CA LEU A 619 32.59 -43.01 -17.94
C LEU A 619 33.50 -41.80 -17.66
N ALA A 620 32.91 -40.62 -17.51
CA ALA A 620 33.60 -39.43 -17.02
C ALA A 620 33.78 -39.55 -15.49
N PRO A 621 34.93 -39.10 -14.93
CA PRO A 621 35.16 -39.17 -13.49
C PRO A 621 34.40 -38.06 -12.75
N GLN A 622 33.84 -38.41 -11.58
CA GLN A 622 33.22 -37.46 -10.66
C GLN A 622 34.27 -36.50 -10.10
N GLY A 623 34.21 -35.24 -10.52
CA GLY A 623 34.98 -34.14 -9.93
C GLY A 623 34.32 -33.67 -8.63
N ARG A 624 35.08 -33.73 -7.53
CA ARG A 624 34.71 -33.23 -6.21
C ARG A 624 34.84 -31.70 -6.20
N PHE A 625 33.74 -30.98 -6.13
CA PHE A 625 33.75 -29.52 -5.97
C PHE A 625 34.05 -29.15 -4.51
N THR A 626 35.08 -28.35 -4.28
CA THR A 626 35.32 -27.64 -3.02
C THR A 626 34.97 -26.15 -3.22
N PRO A 627 34.04 -25.57 -2.47
CA PRO A 627 33.83 -24.13 -2.49
C PRO A 627 34.93 -23.42 -1.71
N THR A 628 35.58 -22.44 -2.34
CA THR A 628 36.53 -21.53 -1.69
C THR A 628 35.80 -20.54 -0.81
N THR A 629 35.87 -20.74 0.50
CA THR A 629 35.43 -19.77 1.52
C THR A 629 36.55 -18.80 1.83
N GLU A 630 36.54 -17.63 1.21
CA GLU A 630 37.22 -16.45 1.77
C GLU A 630 36.35 -15.21 1.52
N LYS A 631 35.64 -14.76 2.56
CA LYS A 631 35.06 -13.41 2.63
C LYS A 631 35.37 -12.82 4.00
N ALA A 632 35.99 -11.65 3.98
CA ALA A 632 36.23 -10.79 5.14
C ALA A 632 34.92 -10.18 5.67
N PRO A 633 34.84 -9.79 6.95
CA PRO A 633 33.61 -9.30 7.58
C PRO A 633 33.16 -7.90 7.09
N LEU A 634 31.84 -7.74 7.02
CA LEU A 634 31.04 -6.66 6.43
C LEU A 634 31.07 -5.29 7.14
N PHE A 635 31.99 -5.05 8.09
CA PHE A 635 31.92 -3.88 9.00
C PHE A 635 32.94 -2.76 8.74
N SER A 636 33.75 -2.82 7.67
CA SER A 636 34.77 -1.79 7.41
C SER A 636 34.36 -0.60 6.53
N GLN A 637 33.11 -0.54 6.04
CA GLN A 637 32.74 0.39 4.95
C GLN A 637 31.82 1.55 5.32
N PHE A 638 31.53 1.77 6.60
CA PHE A 638 30.87 3.01 7.07
C PHE A 638 31.85 4.09 7.59
N ALA A 639 33.16 3.91 7.40
CA ALA A 639 34.13 4.98 7.64
C ALA A 639 34.18 5.92 6.43
N VAL A 640 33.70 7.16 6.61
CA VAL A 640 33.94 8.26 5.67
C VAL A 640 35.46 8.46 5.55
N PRO A 641 36.05 8.53 4.34
CA PRO A 641 37.47 8.83 4.22
C PRO A 641 37.74 10.26 4.71
N ALA A 642 38.47 10.37 5.82
CA ALA A 642 39.04 11.62 6.29
C ALA A 642 40.15 12.06 5.31
N GLY A 643 39.79 12.88 4.33
CA GLY A 643 40.76 13.33 3.35
C GLY A 643 40.18 14.21 2.25
N PHE A 644 39.45 15.27 2.59
CA PHE A 644 39.16 16.37 1.66
C PHE A 644 38.74 17.64 2.42
N LEU A 645 39.65 18.20 3.22
CA LEU A 645 39.58 19.60 3.65
C LEU A 645 41.00 20.16 3.67
N GLY A 646 41.37 20.79 2.57
CA GLY A 646 42.53 21.65 2.48
C GLY A 646 42.11 22.96 1.84
N THR A 647 41.61 23.91 2.63
CA THR A 647 41.55 25.34 2.28
C THR A 647 41.46 26.20 3.56
N ASP A 648 42.58 26.84 3.88
CA ASP A 648 42.81 28.18 4.43
C ASP A 648 41.81 28.80 5.47
N PRO A 649 42.21 28.96 6.74
CA PRO A 649 41.46 29.72 7.73
C PRO A 649 41.98 31.17 7.83
N SER A 650 41.64 32.03 6.86
CA SER A 650 41.97 33.45 6.97
C SER A 650 41.06 34.42 6.20
N GLN A 651 39.73 34.27 6.25
CA GLN A 651 38.82 35.40 5.94
C GLN A 651 37.54 35.39 6.80
N PRO A 652 37.15 36.53 7.41
CA PRO A 652 35.82 36.71 7.97
C PRO A 652 34.89 37.26 6.88
N PHE A 653 33.83 36.53 6.54
CA PHE A 653 32.76 37.07 5.69
C PHE A 653 31.45 37.15 6.46
N GLN A 654 30.89 38.36 6.40
CA GLN A 654 29.71 38.84 7.11
C GLN A 654 28.41 38.21 6.58
N ALA A 655 27.40 38.26 7.43
CA ALA A 655 26.01 37.99 7.13
C ALA A 655 25.46 38.93 6.04
N GLU A 656 24.73 38.38 5.06
CA GLU A 656 23.48 38.95 4.53
C GLU A 656 22.84 38.03 3.48
N ALA A 657 21.51 37.93 3.55
CA ALA A 657 20.56 37.60 2.48
C ALA A 657 20.58 36.20 1.83
N GLN A 658 19.53 35.42 2.06
CA GLN A 658 18.57 35.12 0.98
C GLN A 658 17.25 34.55 1.52
N GLN A 659 16.33 35.48 1.68
CA GLN A 659 14.91 35.33 1.92
C GLN A 659 14.22 35.49 0.56
N THR A 660 14.02 34.42 -0.22
CA THR A 660 13.18 34.43 -1.45
C THR A 660 12.99 33.01 -2.00
N TRP A 661 12.14 32.19 -1.36
CA TRP A 661 11.48 31.03 -2.02
C TRP A 661 10.13 30.78 -1.34
N TYR A 662 9.21 31.74 -1.49
CA TYR A 662 7.78 31.57 -1.20
C TYR A 662 7.00 32.39 -2.22
N THR A 663 6.62 31.76 -3.32
CA THR A 663 5.47 32.11 -4.20
C THR A 663 5.58 31.24 -5.45
N GLY A 664 4.60 30.37 -5.71
CA GLY A 664 4.52 29.75 -7.03
C GLY A 664 3.73 28.47 -7.21
N ILE A 665 2.74 28.13 -6.37
CA ILE A 665 1.62 27.26 -6.79
C ILE A 665 0.37 27.78 -6.07
N ILE A 666 -0.44 28.57 -6.78
CA ILE A 666 -1.89 28.71 -6.57
C ILE A 666 -2.54 27.94 -7.70
#